data_AF-A0A351FSZ2-F1
#
_entry.id   AF-A0A351FSZ2-F1
#
_cell.length_a   1.000
_cell.length_b   1.000
_cell.length_c   1.000
_cell.angle_alpha   90.00
_cell.angle_beta   90.00
_cell.angle_gamma   90.00
#
_symmetry.space_group_name_H-M   'P 1'
#
loop_
_entity.id
_entity.type
_entity.pdbx_description
1 polymer ?
#
loop_
_entity_poly.entity_id
_entity_poly.type
_entity_poly.pdbx_seq_one_letter_code
_entity_poly.pdbx_strand_id
1 'polypeptide(L)'
;MDRNHVKSDNDIGTLSFCRSDADGHVTRPWLERDEVFAVGNQLEGRYLLQSRLGEGGMGSVFLARDERLDRNVAIKVLLLTRDVREAEKELETEARLGANLQHPNIAAVFDFGFHRNHSFTVFEYVDGESLRALLERRGCLPLSEVQAITGELARALDYAHSKGIVHRDLKPENVCVTASGLFKLLDLGLARDLQHEAALGVYSGTPTYSSPEQASCQPTDGRTDQYSLGLICYELLTGKRPFQASTPADMLLQQIRTPPPDPRQVDADLPAPVATAILRALSKSPDERFATCQAFAAAIGDAPVAQANPVVGISEHERFSFYVCHATKDSIAARTLATELESRHHPCWLYQRDALPGVSLQQQVRSAMARSHGVLVLISRAFLEEPRLVDELAHAHHLGRVFFSLLLDMSPEEFDSHKAVWRAMLGPAALLPMQGRDSVKQMVSRLTAGAEAVGIRQQPSDSSAHVGAAVPLAGQVWATDANQIDIEDLEHVVFRTERIDDFLKRKNKTFLSATKGLGKTLLLTFKRHQLTTEGAVGRTVTTIPEGRPYLDFMSELRSLSERYYKPLASLNTTKRLWNAALRISVISHHAGLIDDDEAFELEAFPQRMRRWLRGVKVEPTVVFKEMTGMPVSEFNRVIDETENFLDQKLRSLHSGTYLFIDKVDQAVRQLPRQAWINVQAGLIEAAWEMMNANSHIRVFATIREEAFANYESDVKSNLFGATTRLQYTEGELAAMLDQLAVCYEGRQDFREFIGFNVIRHAQRPDPEDSFQFMRRHTFGRPRDLVAMASEMSANRNTLSEDRFCKTVYETSATSLVTNIFDEVQVFLTCLAQREDRLRFLASIAHNVLSRQDAVAVCEQFNGLAPGTLQHFGEDSGDVYHPFRDLYLAGLLGVVEADSETGKQVQRFRQPHDVLQDIGFDLPDSEFFLIHPALNSFIAKQRSKNPYRVHQHIRVGHGQFWEPYHGPFYEIEKQLTPAMSQEVTAAGYWLLSQIHAHLKSNRQQIQTLFSMNSAQWNTLRAASPLTDELIYWLEELREMAIA
;
A
#
# COMPACT_ATOMS: atom_id res chain seq x y z
N MET A 1 -75.17 -4.38 4.52
CA MET A 1 -74.98 -3.59 3.28
C MET A 1 -74.79 -2.16 3.69
N ASP A 2 -74.03 -1.42 2.90
CA ASP A 2 -73.72 0.01 3.02
C ASP A 2 -72.46 0.46 3.77
N ARG A 3 -71.72 1.25 3.00
CA ARG A 3 -70.78 2.30 3.36
C ARG A 3 -71.40 3.19 4.43
N ASN A 4 -70.63 3.53 5.47
CA ASN A 4 -70.46 4.88 6.02
C ASN A 4 -69.91 4.79 7.45
N HIS A 5 -68.66 5.22 7.65
CA HIS A 5 -68.29 5.88 8.91
C HIS A 5 -67.32 7.02 8.64
N VAL A 6 -67.82 8.23 8.88
CA VAL A 6 -67.04 9.44 9.12
C VAL A 6 -67.00 9.65 10.64
N LYS A 7 -65.76 9.73 11.13
CA LYS A 7 -65.19 10.39 12.32
C LYS A 7 -66.10 10.84 13.49
N SER A 8 -65.63 10.52 14.69
CA SER A 8 -65.48 11.51 15.78
C SER A 8 -64.26 11.18 16.63
N ASP A 9 -63.57 12.24 17.05
CA ASP A 9 -62.26 12.33 17.69
C ASP A 9 -62.13 11.66 19.06
N ASN A 10 -61.04 10.90 19.27
CA ASN A 10 -60.18 10.87 20.47
C ASN A 10 -59.29 9.60 20.54
N ASP A 11 -58.40 9.41 19.57
CA ASP A 11 -57.29 8.46 19.73
C ASP A 11 -56.00 9.09 19.19
N ILE A 12 -55.34 9.90 20.02
CA ILE A 12 -53.90 10.10 19.89
C ILE A 12 -53.29 8.78 20.37
N GLY A 13 -53.14 7.83 19.44
CA GLY A 13 -52.46 6.57 19.69
C GLY A 13 -51.03 6.86 20.17
N THR A 14 -50.78 6.53 21.42
CA THR A 14 -49.45 6.46 22.04
C THR A 14 -48.53 5.63 21.13
N LEU A 15 -47.59 6.29 20.46
CA LEU A 15 -46.49 5.62 19.76
C LEU A 15 -45.62 4.92 20.82
N SER A 16 -45.87 3.64 21.06
CA SER A 16 -45.18 2.83 22.06
C SER A 16 -43.75 2.52 21.61
N PHE A 17 -42.77 3.18 22.23
CA PHE A 17 -41.40 2.68 22.27
C PHE A 17 -41.30 1.68 23.44
N CYS A 18 -41.19 0.39 23.11
CA CYS A 18 -41.08 -0.79 24.00
C CYS A 18 -42.41 -1.38 24.54
N ARG A 19 -42.54 -2.72 24.49
CA ARG A 19 -43.58 -3.50 25.20
C ARG A 19 -43.15 -3.70 26.65
N SER A 20 -43.97 -3.27 27.61
CA SER A 20 -43.91 -3.71 29.01
C SER A 20 -44.75 -4.99 29.19
N ASP A 21 -44.39 -5.83 30.16
CA ASP A 21 -45.26 -6.90 30.65
C ASP A 21 -46.34 -6.33 31.59
N ALA A 22 -47.32 -7.19 31.95
CA ALA A 22 -48.54 -6.80 32.65
C ALA A 22 -48.31 -6.23 34.07
N ASP A 23 -47.10 -6.40 34.63
CA ASP A 23 -46.73 -5.92 35.97
C ASP A 23 -45.81 -4.68 35.93
N GLY A 24 -45.57 -4.09 34.75
CA GLY A 24 -44.87 -2.81 34.63
C GLY A 24 -43.35 -2.90 34.80
N HIS A 25 -42.77 -4.09 34.68
CA HIS A 25 -41.31 -4.23 34.63
C HIS A 25 -40.82 -4.04 33.20
N VAL A 26 -39.87 -3.12 33.02
CA VAL A 26 -39.07 -3.03 31.78
C VAL A 26 -38.05 -4.15 31.81
N THR A 27 -38.46 -5.36 31.44
CA THR A 27 -37.51 -6.44 31.19
C THR A 27 -36.70 -6.09 29.94
N ARG A 28 -35.38 -5.95 30.06
CA ARG A 28 -34.44 -5.98 28.93
C ARG A 28 -34.06 -7.45 28.68
N PRO A 29 -34.73 -8.20 27.79
CA PRO A 29 -34.58 -9.66 27.72
C PRO A 29 -33.23 -10.11 27.14
N TRP A 30 -32.40 -9.19 26.63
CA TRP A 30 -31.25 -9.50 25.76
C TRP A 30 -29.89 -9.30 26.43
N LEU A 31 -29.86 -8.81 27.68
CA LEU A 31 -28.61 -8.45 28.38
C LEU A 31 -27.88 -9.65 28.99
N GLU A 32 -28.44 -10.85 28.87
CA GLU A 32 -27.81 -12.09 29.30
C GLU A 32 -27.77 -13.06 28.11
N ARG A 33 -26.57 -13.29 27.56
CA ARG A 33 -26.18 -14.30 26.52
C ARG A 33 -25.97 -13.80 25.07
N ASP A 34 -24.99 -12.92 24.85
CA ASP A 34 -24.29 -12.89 23.55
C ASP A 34 -22.80 -13.20 23.73
N GLU A 35 -22.49 -14.48 23.99
CA GLU A 35 -21.12 -15.01 23.88
C GLU A 35 -20.58 -14.96 22.43
N VAL A 36 -21.41 -14.57 21.46
CA VAL A 36 -21.09 -14.54 20.02
C VAL A 36 -20.20 -13.35 19.66
N PHE A 37 -20.46 -12.16 20.19
CA PHE A 37 -19.76 -10.90 19.82
C PHE A 37 -18.95 -10.33 21.00
N ALA A 38 -18.12 -11.18 21.61
CA ALA A 38 -17.20 -10.77 22.66
C ALA A 38 -15.84 -10.31 22.10
N VAL A 39 -15.18 -9.39 22.80
CA VAL A 39 -13.78 -9.05 22.52
C VAL A 39 -12.92 -10.32 22.63
N GLY A 40 -12.05 -10.54 21.64
CA GLY A 40 -11.26 -11.76 21.49
C GLY A 40 -11.90 -12.82 20.60
N ASN A 41 -13.20 -12.71 20.28
CA ASN A 41 -13.83 -13.59 19.30
C ASN A 41 -13.47 -13.18 17.87
N GLN A 42 -13.51 -14.17 16.99
CA GLN A 42 -13.25 -14.00 15.57
C GLN A 42 -14.53 -14.18 14.76
N LEU A 43 -14.90 -13.18 13.97
CA LEU A 43 -16.03 -13.27 13.04
C LEU A 43 -15.58 -13.85 11.71
N GLU A 44 -16.31 -14.88 11.23
CA GLU A 44 -16.04 -15.59 9.97
C GLU A 44 -14.57 -16.06 9.82
N GLY A 45 -13.90 -16.37 10.93
CA GLY A 45 -12.50 -16.79 10.92
C GLY A 45 -11.53 -15.73 10.36
N ARG A 46 -11.91 -14.44 10.35
CA ARG A 46 -11.13 -13.36 9.75
C ARG A 46 -11.01 -12.10 10.60
N TYR A 47 -12.10 -11.69 11.25
CA TYR A 47 -12.14 -10.40 11.96
C TYR A 47 -12.05 -10.63 13.45
N LEU A 48 -10.87 -10.38 14.02
CA LEU A 48 -10.66 -10.47 15.46
C LEU A 48 -11.19 -9.20 16.14
N LEU A 49 -12.24 -9.33 16.96
CA LEU A 49 -12.81 -8.21 17.70
C LEU A 49 -11.85 -7.78 18.82
N GLN A 50 -11.35 -6.55 18.78
CA GLN A 50 -10.34 -6.04 19.71
C GLN A 50 -10.94 -5.21 20.84
N SER A 51 -11.90 -4.33 20.53
CA SER A 51 -12.58 -3.52 21.53
C SER A 51 -13.94 -3.05 21.01
N ARG A 52 -14.84 -2.66 21.91
CA ARG A 52 -16.12 -2.06 21.52
C ARG A 52 -15.96 -0.55 21.38
N LEU A 53 -16.34 0.00 20.23
CA LEU A 53 -16.27 1.43 19.93
C LEU A 53 -17.56 2.17 20.32
N GLY A 54 -18.72 1.51 20.27
CA GLY A 54 -20.00 2.11 20.65
C GLY A 54 -21.18 1.14 20.66
N GLU A 55 -22.27 1.56 21.29
CA GLU A 55 -23.53 0.82 21.42
C GLU A 55 -24.71 1.76 21.13
N GLY A 56 -25.69 1.30 20.33
CA GLY A 56 -26.88 2.09 20.00
C GLY A 56 -28.10 1.21 19.70
N GLY A 57 -29.24 1.86 19.42
CA GLY A 57 -30.54 1.17 19.25
C GLY A 57 -30.65 0.22 18.04
N MET A 58 -29.69 0.25 17.10
CA MET A 58 -29.67 -0.60 15.90
C MET A 58 -28.59 -1.70 15.96
N GLY A 59 -27.70 -1.69 16.97
CA GLY A 59 -26.55 -2.60 16.97
C GLY A 59 -25.35 -2.13 17.80
N SER A 60 -24.27 -2.89 17.69
CA SER A 60 -22.98 -2.62 18.35
C SER A 60 -21.88 -2.38 17.33
N VAL A 61 -20.95 -1.47 17.62
CA VAL A 61 -19.78 -1.21 16.77
C VAL A 61 -18.51 -1.62 17.50
N PHE A 62 -17.64 -2.36 16.82
CA PHE A 62 -16.39 -2.88 17.35
C PHE A 62 -15.20 -2.42 16.51
N LEU A 63 -14.07 -2.16 17.16
CA LEU A 63 -12.76 -2.16 16.55
C LEU A 63 -12.37 -3.62 16.35
N ALA A 64 -11.98 -3.99 15.14
CA ALA A 64 -11.48 -5.31 14.84
C ALA A 64 -10.21 -5.24 14.00
N ARG A 65 -9.38 -6.28 14.11
CA ARG A 65 -8.28 -6.52 13.19
C ARG A 65 -8.78 -7.43 12.07
N ASP A 66 -8.72 -6.96 10.83
CA ASP A 66 -8.83 -7.84 9.67
C ASP A 66 -7.51 -8.62 9.55
N GLU A 67 -7.46 -9.83 10.08
CA GLU A 67 -6.22 -10.62 10.17
C GLU A 67 -5.72 -11.09 8.79
N ARG A 68 -6.57 -11.02 7.76
CA ARG A 68 -6.21 -11.34 6.38
C ARG A 68 -5.49 -10.19 5.67
N LEU A 69 -5.91 -8.95 5.93
CA LEU A 69 -5.34 -7.74 5.32
C LEU A 69 -4.41 -6.98 6.26
N ASP A 70 -4.27 -7.48 7.48
CA ASP A 70 -3.51 -6.90 8.59
C ASP A 70 -3.75 -5.40 8.79
N ARG A 71 -5.03 -5.03 8.92
CA ARG A 71 -5.46 -3.64 9.16
C ARG A 71 -6.57 -3.55 10.18
N ASN A 72 -6.70 -2.39 10.82
CA ASN A 72 -7.81 -2.10 11.72
C ASN A 72 -9.05 -1.74 10.89
N VAL A 73 -10.20 -2.24 11.31
CA VAL A 73 -11.51 -2.00 10.69
C VAL A 73 -12.55 -1.73 11.78
N ALA A 74 -13.60 -0.99 11.43
CA ALA A 74 -14.77 -0.83 12.29
C ALA A 74 -15.87 -1.80 11.83
N ILE A 75 -16.40 -2.61 12.73
CA ILE A 75 -17.44 -3.60 12.43
C ILE A 75 -18.72 -3.22 13.16
N LYS A 76 -19.78 -2.93 12.40
CA LYS A 76 -21.12 -2.72 12.94
C LYS A 76 -21.91 -4.03 12.83
N VAL A 77 -22.40 -4.52 13.95
CA VAL A 77 -23.23 -5.72 14.05
C VAL A 77 -24.67 -5.27 14.26
N LEU A 78 -25.58 -5.67 13.38
CA LEU A 78 -27.00 -5.35 13.49
C LEU A 78 -27.72 -6.40 14.32
N LEU A 79 -28.47 -5.94 15.32
CA LEU A 79 -29.26 -6.79 16.21
C LEU A 79 -30.70 -6.81 15.68
N LEU A 80 -30.98 -7.57 14.61
CA LEU A 80 -32.34 -7.70 14.07
C LEU A 80 -32.96 -9.08 14.33
N THR A 81 -34.12 -9.04 15.00
CA THR A 81 -35.10 -10.12 15.18
C THR A 81 -36.02 -10.26 13.96
N ARG A 82 -35.47 -10.37 12.74
CA ARG A 82 -36.25 -10.54 11.49
C ARG A 82 -35.75 -11.76 10.70
N ASP A 83 -36.60 -12.27 9.81
CA ASP A 83 -36.31 -13.43 8.95
C ASP A 83 -35.00 -13.21 8.17
N VAL A 84 -34.07 -14.17 8.27
CA VAL A 84 -32.71 -14.11 7.69
C VAL A 84 -32.76 -13.77 6.20
N ARG A 85 -33.82 -14.17 5.49
CA ARG A 85 -33.99 -13.93 4.05
C ARG A 85 -34.35 -12.49 3.67
N GLU A 86 -35.02 -11.75 4.56
CA GLU A 86 -35.30 -10.32 4.34
C GLU A 86 -34.05 -9.49 4.68
N ALA A 87 -33.38 -9.84 5.78
CA ALA A 87 -32.11 -9.24 6.17
C ALA A 87 -31.01 -9.42 5.10
N GLU A 88 -30.92 -10.59 4.46
CA GLU A 88 -29.99 -10.83 3.34
C GLU A 88 -30.22 -9.89 2.14
N LYS A 89 -31.48 -9.63 1.77
CA LYS A 89 -31.80 -8.75 0.63
C LYS A 89 -31.52 -7.28 0.92
N GLU A 90 -31.82 -6.84 2.14
CA GLU A 90 -31.49 -5.49 2.60
C GLU A 90 -29.96 -5.29 2.66
N LEU A 91 -29.23 -6.27 3.21
CA LEU A 91 -27.76 -6.25 3.30
C LEU A 91 -27.09 -6.27 1.91
N GLU A 92 -27.62 -7.04 0.96
CA GLU A 92 -27.12 -7.08 -0.42
C GLU A 92 -27.36 -5.74 -1.15
N THR A 93 -28.48 -5.08 -0.89
CA THR A 93 -28.81 -3.76 -1.45
C THR A 93 -27.91 -2.68 -0.87
N GLU A 94 -27.70 -2.70 0.45
CA GLU A 94 -26.78 -1.85 1.21
C GLU A 94 -25.33 -2.01 0.74
N ALA A 95 -24.87 -3.25 0.56
CA ALA A 95 -23.54 -3.56 0.06
C ALA A 95 -23.29 -3.02 -1.35
N ARG A 96 -24.27 -3.13 -2.25
CA ARG A 96 -24.18 -2.58 -3.61
C ARG A 96 -24.13 -1.05 -3.63
N LEU A 97 -24.85 -0.40 -2.73
CA LEU A 97 -24.85 1.06 -2.59
C LEU A 97 -23.54 1.56 -1.95
N GLY A 98 -23.06 0.90 -0.89
CA GLY A 98 -21.81 1.22 -0.21
C GLY A 98 -20.55 0.97 -1.06
N ALA A 99 -20.50 -0.08 -1.87
CA ALA A 99 -19.35 -0.39 -2.73
C ALA A 99 -19.09 0.65 -3.83
N ASN A 100 -20.11 1.44 -4.21
CA ASN A 100 -20.04 2.45 -5.27
C ASN A 100 -19.83 3.88 -4.75
N LEU A 101 -19.78 4.08 -3.43
CA LEU A 101 -19.48 5.35 -2.78
C LEU A 101 -17.97 5.47 -2.54
N GLN A 102 -17.31 6.30 -3.35
CA GLN A 102 -15.90 6.63 -3.16
C GLN A 102 -15.74 8.15 -3.07
N HIS A 103 -15.58 8.66 -1.85
CA HIS A 103 -15.35 10.07 -1.59
C HIS A 103 -14.38 10.23 -0.42
N PRO A 104 -13.41 11.16 -0.47
CA PRO A 104 -12.42 11.32 0.60
C PRO A 104 -13.05 11.63 1.97
N ASN A 105 -14.16 12.37 1.98
CA ASN A 105 -14.91 12.72 3.20
C ASN A 105 -16.03 11.73 3.58
N ILE A 106 -16.04 10.51 3.03
CA ILE A 106 -16.99 9.44 3.40
C ILE A 106 -16.17 8.20 3.78
N ALA A 107 -16.46 7.59 4.93
CA ALA A 107 -15.82 6.35 5.35
C ALA A 107 -16.21 5.20 4.39
N ALA A 108 -15.21 4.50 3.87
CA ALA A 108 -15.45 3.43 2.90
C ALA A 108 -16.08 2.19 3.56
N VAL A 109 -16.99 1.52 2.84
CA VAL A 109 -17.47 0.17 3.18
C VAL A 109 -16.52 -0.84 2.56
N PHE A 110 -15.95 -1.72 3.38
CA PHE A 110 -14.97 -2.71 2.94
C PHE A 110 -15.57 -4.10 2.71
N ASP A 111 -16.52 -4.51 3.54
CA ASP A 111 -17.08 -5.85 3.50
C ASP A 111 -18.42 -5.91 4.23
N PHE A 112 -19.14 -7.02 4.07
CA PHE A 112 -20.36 -7.34 4.80
C PHE A 112 -20.47 -8.85 4.95
N GLY A 113 -21.20 -9.32 5.95
CA GLY A 113 -21.35 -10.75 6.15
C GLY A 113 -22.40 -11.10 7.19
N PHE A 114 -22.53 -12.40 7.43
CA PHE A 114 -23.35 -12.95 8.50
C PHE A 114 -22.46 -13.78 9.41
N HIS A 115 -22.62 -13.61 10.72
CA HIS A 115 -22.01 -14.47 11.71
C HIS A 115 -23.09 -14.96 12.67
N ARG A 116 -23.31 -16.28 12.71
CA ARG A 116 -24.34 -16.93 13.55
C ARG A 116 -25.72 -16.25 13.45
N ASN A 117 -26.19 -15.99 12.22
CA ASN A 117 -27.46 -15.32 11.88
C ASN A 117 -27.55 -13.82 12.20
N HIS A 118 -26.46 -13.17 12.59
CA HIS A 118 -26.41 -11.72 12.70
C HIS A 118 -25.65 -11.13 11.53
N SER A 119 -26.22 -10.12 10.89
CA SER A 119 -25.50 -9.38 9.87
C SER A 119 -24.48 -8.44 10.50
N PHE A 120 -23.34 -8.31 9.84
CA PHE A 120 -22.35 -7.31 10.17
C PHE A 120 -21.83 -6.63 8.91
N THR A 121 -21.45 -5.36 9.06
CA THR A 121 -20.87 -4.54 8.00
C THR A 121 -19.51 -4.03 8.46
N VAL A 122 -18.52 -4.13 7.59
CA VAL A 122 -17.12 -3.77 7.84
C VAL A 122 -16.80 -2.45 7.14
N PHE A 123 -16.39 -1.46 7.91
CA PHE A 123 -16.08 -0.11 7.48
C PHE A 123 -14.59 0.21 7.65
N GLU A 124 -14.15 1.25 6.94
CA GLU A 124 -12.93 1.97 7.25
C GLU A 124 -12.91 2.39 8.71
N TYR A 125 -11.87 1.97 9.44
CA TYR A 125 -11.57 2.55 10.75
C TYR A 125 -10.91 3.91 10.55
N VAL A 126 -11.62 4.98 10.91
CA VAL A 126 -11.11 6.35 10.84
C VAL A 126 -10.46 6.69 12.17
N ASP A 127 -9.13 6.82 12.16
CA ASP A 127 -8.35 7.23 13.33
C ASP A 127 -8.44 8.75 13.52
N GLY A 128 -9.24 9.19 14.50
CA GLY A 128 -9.58 10.59 14.69
C GLY A 128 -10.54 10.87 15.86
N GLU A 129 -10.82 12.16 16.10
CA GLU A 129 -11.76 12.64 17.12
C GLU A 129 -13.14 12.90 16.49
N SER A 130 -14.24 12.51 17.14
CA SER A 130 -15.58 12.85 16.65
C SER A 130 -15.86 14.35 16.75
N LEU A 131 -16.68 14.89 15.86
CA LEU A 131 -17.08 16.30 15.89
C LEU A 131 -17.85 16.64 17.18
N ARG A 132 -18.54 15.66 17.79
CA ARG A 132 -19.10 15.77 19.14
C ARG A 132 -18.02 16.05 20.18
N ALA A 133 -16.99 15.21 20.24
CA ALA A 133 -15.91 15.35 21.21
C ALA A 133 -15.13 16.67 21.00
N LEU A 134 -14.89 17.06 19.74
CA LEU A 134 -14.29 18.35 19.40
C LEU A 134 -15.14 19.52 19.92
N LEU A 135 -16.47 19.46 19.75
CA LEU A 135 -17.39 20.47 20.22
C LEU A 135 -17.47 20.52 21.76
N GLU A 136 -17.50 19.37 22.44
CA GLU A 136 -17.46 19.30 23.91
C GLU A 136 -16.17 19.90 24.48
N ARG A 137 -15.04 19.69 23.78
CA ARG A 137 -13.73 20.21 24.15
C ARG A 137 -13.59 21.72 23.94
N ARG A 138 -14.13 22.26 22.84
CA ARG A 138 -13.95 23.67 22.45
C ARG A 138 -15.15 24.57 22.77
N GLY A 139 -16.31 24.00 23.06
CA GLY A 139 -17.56 24.72 23.29
C GLY A 139 -18.22 25.21 21.99
N CYS A 140 -17.51 26.04 21.22
CA CYS A 140 -17.92 26.52 19.89
C CYS A 140 -16.70 26.66 18.97
N LEU A 141 -16.93 26.81 17.67
CA LEU A 141 -15.91 26.94 16.64
C LEU A 141 -15.99 28.30 15.92
N PRO A 142 -14.84 28.88 15.50
CA PRO A 142 -14.81 30.07 14.67
C PRO A 142 -15.58 29.87 13.34
N LEU A 143 -16.17 30.95 12.83
CA LEU A 143 -16.95 30.92 11.59
C LEU A 143 -16.18 30.32 10.41
N SER A 144 -14.89 30.63 10.26
CA SER A 144 -14.04 30.09 9.18
C SER A 144 -13.89 28.57 9.26
N GLU A 145 -13.76 28.00 10.46
CA GLU A 145 -13.69 26.56 10.66
C GLU A 145 -15.04 25.92 10.35
N VAL A 146 -16.15 26.52 10.78
CA VAL A 146 -17.50 26.02 10.48
C VAL A 146 -17.81 26.08 8.99
N GLN A 147 -17.39 27.12 8.29
CA GLN A 147 -17.51 27.22 6.83
C GLN A 147 -16.75 26.10 6.13
N ALA A 148 -15.51 25.81 6.53
CA ALA A 148 -14.72 24.72 5.97
C ALA A 148 -15.37 23.34 6.22
N ILE A 149 -15.77 23.07 7.47
CA ILE A 149 -16.48 21.82 7.85
C ILE A 149 -17.72 21.66 6.98
N THR A 150 -18.53 22.71 6.88
CA THR A 150 -19.81 22.65 6.16
C THR A 150 -19.61 22.48 4.67
N GLY A 151 -18.59 23.11 4.07
CA GLY A 151 -18.25 22.93 2.65
C GLY A 151 -17.79 21.51 2.33
N GLU A 152 -17.01 20.87 3.20
CA GLU A 152 -16.61 19.46 3.04
C GLU A 152 -17.78 18.49 3.21
N LEU A 153 -18.58 18.66 4.27
CA LEU A 153 -19.75 17.83 4.52
C LEU A 153 -20.80 18.00 3.42
N ALA A 154 -21.03 19.22 2.94
CA ALA A 154 -21.98 19.50 1.87
C ALA A 154 -21.60 18.81 0.55
N ARG A 155 -20.31 18.82 0.18
CA ARG A 155 -19.82 18.11 -1.00
C ARG A 155 -19.97 16.60 -0.87
N ALA A 156 -19.67 16.06 0.31
CA ALA A 156 -19.85 14.64 0.61
C ALA A 156 -21.32 14.20 0.55
N LEU A 157 -22.22 15.00 1.14
CA LEU A 157 -23.66 14.73 1.14
C LEU A 157 -24.25 14.84 -0.26
N ASP A 158 -23.96 15.89 -1.02
CA ASP A 158 -24.46 16.02 -2.40
C ASP A 158 -23.91 14.91 -3.31
N TYR A 159 -22.67 14.46 -3.08
CA TYR A 159 -22.12 13.28 -3.77
C TYR A 159 -22.96 12.03 -3.46
N ALA A 160 -23.28 11.77 -2.19
CA ALA A 160 -24.15 10.66 -1.81
C ALA A 160 -25.57 10.81 -2.40
N HIS A 161 -26.13 12.02 -2.39
CA HIS A 161 -27.45 12.33 -2.97
C HIS A 161 -27.47 12.06 -4.48
N SER A 162 -26.39 12.37 -5.19
CA SER A 162 -26.24 12.07 -6.63
C SER A 162 -26.29 10.57 -6.94
N LYS A 163 -26.04 9.73 -5.93
CA LYS A 163 -26.13 8.26 -6.00
C LYS A 163 -27.45 7.72 -5.44
N GLY A 164 -28.39 8.61 -5.10
CA GLY A 164 -29.70 8.24 -4.53
C GLY A 164 -29.65 7.86 -3.05
N ILE A 165 -28.56 8.19 -2.34
CA ILE A 165 -28.34 7.80 -0.94
C ILE A 165 -28.50 9.04 -0.06
N VAL A 166 -29.41 8.98 0.92
CA VAL A 166 -29.64 10.04 1.93
C VAL A 166 -29.17 9.51 3.28
N HIS A 167 -28.40 10.29 4.05
CA HIS A 167 -27.77 9.86 5.29
C HIS A 167 -28.78 9.60 6.41
N ARG A 168 -29.76 10.49 6.62
CA ARG A 168 -30.92 10.36 7.55
C ARG A 168 -30.63 10.23 9.05
N ASP A 169 -29.38 10.09 9.46
CA ASP A 169 -28.96 10.15 10.87
C ASP A 169 -27.67 10.99 10.99
N LEU A 170 -27.59 12.08 10.23
CA LEU A 170 -26.46 12.99 10.29
C LEU A 170 -26.45 13.72 11.64
N LYS A 171 -25.36 13.55 12.40
CA LYS A 171 -25.14 14.14 13.73
C LYS A 171 -23.64 14.28 14.02
N PRO A 172 -23.21 15.10 14.98
CA PRO A 172 -21.79 15.30 15.28
C PRO A 172 -21.03 14.02 15.65
N GLU A 173 -21.71 13.01 16.19
CA GLU A 173 -21.12 11.70 16.52
C GLU A 173 -20.75 10.89 15.26
N ASN A 174 -21.41 11.16 14.14
CA ASN A 174 -21.21 10.49 12.85
C ASN A 174 -20.25 11.27 11.93
N VAL A 175 -19.52 12.27 12.46
CA VAL A 175 -18.48 13.00 11.74
C VAL A 175 -17.17 12.85 12.52
N CYS A 176 -16.12 12.36 11.86
CA CYS A 176 -14.80 12.20 12.45
C CYS A 176 -13.80 13.17 11.84
N VAL A 177 -12.94 13.75 12.67
CA VAL A 177 -11.82 14.61 12.28
C VAL A 177 -10.53 13.81 12.40
N THR A 178 -9.90 13.53 11.27
CA THR A 178 -8.64 12.78 11.24
C THR A 178 -7.49 13.62 11.80
N ALA A 179 -6.38 12.96 12.16
CA ALA A 179 -5.15 13.67 12.48
C ALA A 179 -4.70 14.62 11.35
N SER A 180 -4.92 14.28 10.08
CA SER A 180 -4.61 15.20 8.96
C SER A 180 -5.56 16.39 8.80
N GLY A 181 -6.58 16.51 9.67
CA GLY A 181 -7.59 17.57 9.62
C GLY A 181 -8.67 17.40 8.56
N LEU A 182 -8.84 16.18 8.02
CA LEU A 182 -9.92 15.86 7.10
C LEU A 182 -11.17 15.44 7.87
N PHE A 183 -12.34 15.86 7.39
CA PHE A 183 -13.62 15.43 7.95
C PHE A 183 -14.13 14.20 7.21
N LYS A 184 -14.57 13.17 7.94
CA LYS A 184 -15.18 11.96 7.35
C LYS A 184 -16.56 11.70 7.93
N LEU A 185 -17.54 11.56 7.04
CA LEU A 185 -18.86 11.03 7.35
C LEU A 185 -18.77 9.53 7.64
N LEU A 186 -19.29 9.12 8.79
CA LEU A 186 -19.38 7.74 9.22
C LEU A 186 -20.83 7.23 9.02
N ASP A 187 -20.98 5.93 8.76
CA ASP A 187 -22.27 5.22 8.84
C ASP A 187 -23.41 5.91 8.06
N LEU A 188 -23.23 6.02 6.73
CA LEU A 188 -24.33 6.39 5.83
C LEU A 188 -25.48 5.40 6.06
N GLY A 189 -26.73 5.88 6.13
CA GLY A 189 -27.93 5.11 6.44
C GLY A 189 -28.33 4.07 5.38
N LEU A 190 -27.38 3.24 4.95
CA LEU A 190 -27.47 2.28 3.85
C LEU A 190 -28.42 1.11 4.17
N ALA A 191 -28.68 0.83 5.45
CA ALA A 191 -29.57 -0.23 5.94
C ALA A 191 -31.08 0.10 5.93
N ARG A 192 -31.52 1.27 5.42
CA ARG A 192 -32.92 1.74 5.57
C ARG A 192 -33.67 1.72 4.24
N ASP A 193 -34.71 0.90 4.12
CA ASP A 193 -35.62 0.93 2.96
C ASP A 193 -36.53 2.17 3.02
N LEU A 194 -36.22 3.11 2.11
CA LEU A 194 -36.79 4.44 2.02
C LEU A 194 -38.31 4.47 1.78
N GLN A 195 -38.84 3.47 1.09
CA GLN A 195 -40.26 3.41 0.71
C GLN A 195 -41.07 2.59 1.72
N HIS A 196 -40.44 1.60 2.35
CA HIS A 196 -41.10 0.72 3.30
C HIS A 196 -41.33 1.38 4.67
N GLU A 197 -40.35 2.11 5.22
CA GLU A 197 -40.49 2.76 6.54
C GLU A 197 -41.54 3.89 6.54
N ALA A 198 -41.57 4.72 5.48
CA ALA A 198 -42.57 5.78 5.31
C ALA A 198 -43.98 5.24 5.07
N ALA A 199 -44.11 4.13 4.33
CA ALA A 199 -45.40 3.45 4.13
C ALA A 199 -45.93 2.79 5.42
N LEU A 200 -45.05 2.43 6.36
CA LEU A 200 -45.39 1.84 7.66
C LEU A 200 -45.54 2.88 8.79
N GLY A 201 -45.19 4.15 8.55
CA GLY A 201 -45.28 5.21 9.57
C GLY A 201 -44.32 5.05 10.75
N VAL A 202 -43.18 4.39 10.53
CA VAL A 202 -42.19 4.08 11.58
C VAL A 202 -41.10 5.15 11.59
N TYR A 203 -40.94 5.85 12.72
CA TYR A 203 -39.87 6.82 12.91
C TYR A 203 -38.50 6.14 13.09
N SER A 204 -37.50 6.61 12.34
CA SER A 204 -36.13 6.07 12.35
C SER A 204 -35.12 7.23 12.30
N GLY A 205 -34.39 7.47 13.40
CA GLY A 205 -33.39 8.53 13.51
C GLY A 205 -33.15 9.01 14.95
N THR A 206 -32.20 9.95 15.12
CA THR A 206 -31.97 10.64 16.39
C THR A 206 -32.89 11.86 16.50
N PRO A 207 -33.83 11.94 17.47
CA PRO A 207 -34.84 13.02 17.54
C PRO A 207 -34.26 14.43 17.52
N THR A 208 -33.09 14.61 18.13
CA THR A 208 -32.38 15.88 18.26
C THR A 208 -31.93 16.48 16.92
N TYR A 209 -31.62 15.64 15.92
CA TYR A 209 -31.09 16.08 14.61
C TYR A 209 -32.02 15.74 13.44
N SER A 210 -33.23 15.27 13.72
CA SER A 210 -34.19 14.84 12.69
C SER A 210 -34.87 16.02 12.02
N SER A 211 -35.07 15.91 10.70
CA SER A 211 -35.84 16.89 9.94
C SER A 211 -37.36 16.81 10.25
N PRO A 212 -38.13 17.88 9.98
CA PRO A 212 -39.59 17.90 10.15
C PRO A 212 -40.30 16.77 9.38
N GLU A 213 -39.84 16.49 8.16
CA GLU A 213 -40.36 15.42 7.32
C GLU A 213 -40.03 14.03 7.90
N GLN A 214 -38.84 13.82 8.48
CA GLN A 214 -38.52 12.59 9.21
C GLN A 214 -39.36 12.44 10.47
N ALA A 215 -39.50 13.51 11.26
CA ALA A 215 -40.31 13.52 12.47
C ALA A 215 -41.80 13.26 12.19
N SER A 216 -42.26 13.61 10.98
CA SER A 216 -43.63 13.39 10.50
C SER A 216 -43.79 12.08 9.70
N CYS A 217 -42.74 11.26 9.59
CA CYS A 217 -42.70 10.04 8.76
C CYS A 217 -43.10 10.27 7.29
N GLN A 218 -42.76 11.44 6.74
CA GLN A 218 -42.98 11.79 5.34
C GLN A 218 -41.80 11.33 4.46
N PRO A 219 -41.98 11.22 3.12
CA PRO A 219 -40.88 10.94 2.21
C PRO A 219 -39.74 11.95 2.35
N THR A 220 -38.50 11.46 2.42
CA THR A 220 -37.29 12.27 2.60
C THR A 220 -36.42 12.26 1.34
N ASP A 221 -35.80 13.40 1.02
CA ASP A 221 -34.77 13.53 -0.01
C ASP A 221 -33.48 14.14 0.58
N GLY A 222 -32.53 14.55 -0.27
CA GLY A 222 -31.28 15.16 0.19
C GLY A 222 -31.43 16.42 1.08
N ARG A 223 -32.59 17.08 1.03
CA ARG A 223 -32.88 18.26 1.87
C ARG A 223 -33.11 17.89 3.33
N THR A 224 -33.36 16.62 3.63
CA THR A 224 -33.35 16.08 5.00
C THR A 224 -31.96 16.20 5.62
N ASP A 225 -30.91 15.76 4.91
CA ASP A 225 -29.54 15.87 5.41
C ASP A 225 -29.08 17.33 5.49
N GLN A 226 -29.56 18.19 4.58
CA GLN A 226 -29.32 19.64 4.65
C GLN A 226 -29.89 20.26 5.93
N TYR A 227 -31.07 19.84 6.38
CA TYR A 227 -31.64 20.32 7.64
C TYR A 227 -30.79 19.90 8.84
N SER A 228 -30.37 18.63 8.87
CA SER A 228 -29.46 18.12 9.92
C SER A 228 -28.10 18.83 9.90
N LEU A 229 -27.54 19.13 8.72
CA LEU A 229 -26.32 19.92 8.58
C LEU A 229 -26.53 21.36 9.08
N GLY A 230 -27.69 21.96 8.85
CA GLY A 230 -28.08 23.25 9.41
C GLY A 230 -28.10 23.25 10.94
N LEU A 231 -28.58 22.17 11.57
CA LEU A 231 -28.57 22.02 13.03
C LEU A 231 -27.13 21.89 13.57
N ILE A 232 -26.27 21.14 12.88
CA ILE A 232 -24.85 21.02 13.22
C ILE A 232 -24.18 22.39 13.11
N CYS A 233 -24.37 23.11 12.01
CA CYS A 233 -23.84 24.47 11.82
C CYS A 233 -24.23 25.41 12.96
N TYR A 234 -25.51 25.41 13.34
CA TYR A 234 -26.03 26.21 14.44
C TYR A 234 -25.30 25.87 15.75
N GLU A 235 -25.14 24.58 16.05
CA GLU A 235 -24.52 24.11 17.29
C GLU A 235 -23.01 24.37 17.32
N LEU A 236 -22.30 24.22 16.20
CA LEU A 236 -20.87 24.51 16.12
C LEU A 236 -20.57 25.99 16.35
N LEU A 237 -21.38 26.90 15.80
CA LEU A 237 -21.18 28.35 15.96
C LEU A 237 -21.58 28.85 17.35
N THR A 238 -22.68 28.32 17.90
CA THR A 238 -23.27 28.87 19.13
C THR A 238 -22.92 28.08 20.39
N GLY A 239 -22.38 26.87 20.24
CA GLY A 239 -22.19 25.89 21.31
C GLY A 239 -23.51 25.36 21.90
N LYS A 240 -24.66 25.71 21.31
CA LYS A 240 -25.99 25.38 21.82
C LYS A 240 -26.86 24.80 20.73
N ARG A 241 -27.71 23.83 21.10
CA ARG A 241 -28.73 23.30 20.18
C ARG A 241 -29.91 24.27 20.08
N PRO A 242 -30.52 24.44 18.89
CA PRO A 242 -31.65 25.36 18.69
C PRO A 242 -32.95 24.86 19.36
N PHE A 243 -33.08 23.55 19.57
CA PHE A 243 -34.23 22.91 20.21
C PHE A 243 -33.79 22.10 21.42
N GLN A 244 -34.57 22.16 22.49
CA GLN A 244 -34.34 21.41 23.73
C GLN A 244 -35.68 20.93 24.27
N ALA A 245 -35.78 19.64 24.55
CA ALA A 245 -36.99 19.02 25.06
C ALA A 245 -36.64 17.90 26.04
N SER A 246 -37.51 17.68 27.03
CA SER A 246 -37.31 16.67 28.07
C SER A 246 -37.67 15.26 27.61
N THR A 247 -38.47 15.12 26.55
CA THR A 247 -38.85 13.83 25.98
C THR A 247 -38.55 13.76 24.48
N PRO A 248 -38.26 12.57 23.93
CA PRO A 248 -38.11 12.37 22.49
C PRO A 248 -39.34 12.82 21.68
N ALA A 249 -40.55 12.58 22.18
CA ALA A 249 -41.78 12.99 21.52
C ALA A 249 -41.91 14.51 21.45
N ASP A 250 -41.59 15.22 22.54
CA ASP A 250 -41.58 16.67 22.56
C ASP A 250 -40.50 17.24 21.64
N MET A 251 -39.34 16.59 21.55
CA MET A 251 -38.27 16.98 20.62
C MET A 251 -38.77 16.89 19.17
N LEU A 252 -39.40 15.78 18.78
CA LEU A 252 -39.98 15.63 17.44
C LEU A 252 -41.05 16.68 17.17
N LEU A 253 -41.90 16.98 18.16
CA LEU A 253 -42.91 18.02 18.03
C LEU A 253 -42.29 19.41 17.83
N GLN A 254 -41.19 19.72 18.52
CA GLN A 254 -40.44 20.96 18.31
C GLN A 254 -39.80 21.00 16.91
N GLN A 255 -39.24 19.89 16.43
CA GLN A 255 -38.71 19.80 15.07
C GLN A 255 -39.80 20.11 14.03
N ILE A 256 -41.03 19.65 14.25
CA ILE A 256 -42.16 19.90 13.34
C ILE A 256 -42.67 21.34 13.41
N ARG A 257 -42.86 21.89 14.62
CA ARG A 257 -43.69 23.10 14.82
C ARG A 257 -42.92 24.35 15.23
N THR A 258 -41.81 24.21 15.93
CA THR A 258 -41.14 25.34 16.58
C THR A 258 -40.14 25.98 15.63
N PRO A 259 -40.27 27.28 15.28
CA PRO A 259 -39.27 27.96 14.47
C PRO A 259 -37.91 28.02 15.21
N PRO A 260 -36.79 27.84 14.50
CA PRO A 260 -35.47 27.93 15.11
C PRO A 260 -35.18 29.36 15.62
N PRO A 261 -34.56 29.52 16.79
CA PRO A 261 -34.10 30.84 17.26
C PRO A 261 -33.02 31.41 16.33
N ASP A 262 -32.94 32.75 16.21
CA ASP A 262 -31.88 33.41 15.43
C ASP A 262 -30.52 33.17 16.13
N PRO A 263 -29.50 32.59 15.45
CA PRO A 263 -28.20 32.33 16.07
C PRO A 263 -27.52 33.61 16.59
N ARG A 264 -27.89 34.79 16.06
CA ARG A 264 -27.40 36.10 16.54
C ARG A 264 -27.89 36.48 17.93
N GLN A 265 -28.88 35.76 18.46
CA GLN A 265 -29.30 35.89 19.87
C GLN A 265 -28.27 35.27 20.83
N VAL A 266 -27.44 34.35 20.34
CA VAL A 266 -26.35 33.73 21.11
C VAL A 266 -25.01 34.39 20.80
N ASP A 267 -24.74 34.66 19.53
CA ASP A 267 -23.53 35.35 19.06
C ASP A 267 -23.89 36.56 18.18
N ALA A 268 -23.90 37.76 18.78
CA ALA A 268 -24.27 39.00 18.10
C ALA A 268 -23.29 39.42 16.99
N ASP A 269 -22.05 38.91 17.01
CA ASP A 269 -21.01 39.24 16.04
C ASP A 269 -21.11 38.38 14.77
N LEU A 270 -22.00 37.37 14.75
CA LEU A 270 -22.22 36.52 13.59
C LEU A 270 -22.80 37.33 12.40
N PRO A 271 -22.18 37.27 11.20
CA PRO A 271 -22.66 38.02 10.04
C PRO A 271 -24.12 37.68 9.69
N ALA A 272 -24.94 38.71 9.46
CA ALA A 272 -26.36 38.55 9.12
C ALA A 272 -26.62 37.61 7.91
N PRO A 273 -25.79 37.57 6.85
CA PRO A 273 -25.95 36.61 5.76
C PRO A 273 -25.82 35.15 6.22
N VAL A 274 -24.88 34.85 7.13
CA VAL A 274 -24.65 33.51 7.66
C VAL A 274 -25.84 33.06 8.51
N ALA A 275 -26.31 33.93 9.42
CA ALA A 275 -27.50 33.67 10.22
C ALA A 275 -28.74 33.40 9.35
N THR A 276 -28.92 34.18 8.29
CA THR A 276 -30.02 34.02 7.32
C THR A 276 -29.94 32.68 6.58
N ALA A 277 -28.74 32.28 6.16
CA ALA A 277 -28.52 31.00 5.49
C ALA A 277 -28.81 29.81 6.42
N ILE A 278 -28.38 29.86 7.68
CA ILE A 278 -28.68 28.81 8.67
C ILE A 278 -30.19 28.71 8.91
N LEU A 279 -30.87 29.84 9.11
CA LEU A 279 -32.32 29.87 9.33
C LEU A 279 -33.09 29.31 8.12
N ARG A 280 -32.62 29.58 6.89
CA ARG A 280 -33.22 29.03 5.67
C ARG A 280 -33.00 27.52 5.53
N ALA A 281 -31.82 27.00 5.88
CA ALA A 281 -31.59 25.55 5.91
C ALA A 281 -32.47 24.85 6.96
N LEU A 282 -32.85 25.56 8.02
CA LEU A 282 -33.74 25.10 9.08
C LEU A 282 -35.24 25.41 8.82
N SER A 283 -35.62 25.80 7.60
CA SER A 283 -37.03 25.99 7.24
C SER A 283 -37.81 24.68 7.40
N LYS A 284 -39.04 24.80 7.93
CA LYS A 284 -39.88 23.62 8.21
C LYS A 284 -40.35 22.93 6.94
N SER A 285 -40.66 23.72 5.90
CA SER A 285 -40.91 23.20 4.56
C SER A 285 -39.60 22.88 3.84
N PRO A 286 -39.40 21.66 3.30
CA PRO A 286 -38.23 21.34 2.49
C PRO A 286 -38.07 22.23 1.25
N ASP A 287 -39.17 22.67 0.64
CA ASP A 287 -39.16 23.50 -0.58
C ASP A 287 -38.66 24.93 -0.34
N GLU A 288 -38.68 25.39 0.91
CA GLU A 288 -38.17 26.72 1.30
C GLU A 288 -36.66 26.71 1.56
N ARG A 289 -36.05 25.52 1.64
CA ARG A 289 -34.62 25.37 1.90
C ARG A 289 -33.79 25.59 0.63
N PHE A 290 -32.52 25.17 0.64
CA PHE A 290 -31.66 25.24 -0.54
C PHE A 290 -31.84 23.97 -1.40
N ALA A 291 -31.63 24.10 -2.71
CA ALA A 291 -31.79 22.97 -3.63
C ALA A 291 -30.78 21.83 -3.34
N THR A 292 -29.58 22.16 -2.87
CA THR A 292 -28.50 21.21 -2.56
C THR A 292 -27.74 21.63 -1.29
N CYS A 293 -27.00 20.71 -0.67
CA CYS A 293 -26.18 21.04 0.50
C CYS A 293 -25.06 22.03 0.14
N GLN A 294 -24.48 21.94 -1.06
CA GLN A 294 -23.49 22.91 -1.52
C GLN A 294 -24.08 24.31 -1.70
N ALA A 295 -25.34 24.44 -2.12
CA ALA A 295 -25.99 25.75 -2.20
C ALA A 295 -26.18 26.38 -0.81
N PHE A 296 -26.43 25.56 0.22
CA PHE A 296 -26.41 26.01 1.61
C PHE A 296 -24.99 26.42 2.05
N ALA A 297 -23.96 25.60 1.78
CA ALA A 297 -22.57 25.92 2.08
C ALA A 297 -22.11 27.23 1.41
N ALA A 298 -22.47 27.44 0.14
CA ALA A 298 -22.19 28.69 -0.58
C ALA A 298 -22.83 29.91 0.10
N ALA A 299 -24.06 29.76 0.61
CA ALA A 299 -24.79 30.85 1.26
C ALA A 299 -24.22 31.24 2.64
N ILE A 300 -23.59 30.31 3.36
CA ILE A 300 -22.84 30.64 4.59
C ILE A 300 -21.42 31.17 4.31
N GLY A 301 -20.98 31.16 3.04
CA GLY A 301 -19.68 31.68 2.61
C GLY A 301 -18.64 30.59 2.35
N ASP A 302 -18.92 29.67 1.43
CA ASP A 302 -18.00 28.60 1.01
C ASP A 302 -16.65 29.19 0.57
N ALA A 303 -15.62 28.98 1.40
CA ALA A 303 -14.25 29.22 1.00
C ALA A 303 -13.79 27.98 0.20
N PRO A 304 -13.38 28.11 -1.08
CA PRO A 304 -12.74 26.99 -1.77
C PRO A 304 -11.55 26.53 -0.93
N VAL A 305 -11.25 25.21 -0.92
CA VAL A 305 -10.10 24.63 -0.21
C VAL A 305 -8.80 25.18 -0.79
N ALA A 306 -8.49 26.36 -0.30
CA ALA A 306 -7.27 27.09 -0.41
C ALA A 306 -7.19 27.75 0.97
N GLN A 307 -6.60 27.04 1.93
CA GLN A 307 -6.41 27.44 3.34
C GLN A 307 -7.52 27.02 4.32
N ALA A 308 -7.84 25.73 4.41
CA ALA A 308 -8.14 25.16 5.73
C ALA A 308 -6.79 24.74 6.32
N ASN A 309 -6.44 25.38 7.42
CA ASN A 309 -5.21 25.12 8.14
C ASN A 309 -5.20 23.66 8.64
N PRO A 310 -4.10 22.90 8.53
CA PRO A 310 -4.08 21.51 8.98
C PRO A 310 -4.43 21.47 10.47
N VAL A 311 -5.53 20.80 10.83
CA VAL A 311 -5.94 20.64 12.23
C VAL A 311 -4.90 19.85 13.03
N VAL A 312 -3.94 19.17 12.37
CA VAL A 312 -2.64 18.83 12.96
C VAL A 312 -1.54 19.01 11.92
N GLY A 313 -0.78 20.12 11.99
CA GLY A 313 0.44 20.30 11.21
C GLY A 313 0.90 21.75 11.07
N ILE A 314 1.86 22.15 11.90
CA ILE A 314 2.57 23.44 12.00
C ILE A 314 1.65 24.67 12.18
N SER A 315 1.75 25.28 13.36
CA SER A 315 0.99 26.45 13.80
C SER A 315 0.89 27.57 12.75
N GLU A 316 -0.33 28.10 12.52
CA GLU A 316 -0.61 29.30 11.70
C GLU A 316 0.15 30.56 12.17
N HIS A 317 0.83 30.48 13.32
CA HIS A 317 1.57 31.57 13.94
C HIS A 317 3.08 31.59 13.62
N GLU A 318 3.63 30.59 12.92
CA GLU A 318 5.05 30.62 12.53
C GLU A 318 5.30 31.61 11.38
N ARG A 319 6.00 32.70 11.70
CA ARG A 319 6.50 33.68 10.73
C ARG A 319 7.94 33.36 10.36
N PHE A 320 8.27 33.41 9.09
CA PHE A 320 9.63 33.22 8.61
C PHE A 320 10.39 34.56 8.62
N SER A 321 11.69 34.53 8.90
CA SER A 321 12.55 35.68 8.64
C SER A 321 12.72 35.88 7.13
N PHE A 322 12.95 34.79 6.38
CA PHE A 322 13.23 34.87 4.94
C PHE A 322 12.48 33.84 4.11
N TYR A 323 11.96 34.27 2.96
CA TYR A 323 11.68 33.39 1.82
C TYR A 323 12.94 33.33 0.95
N VAL A 324 13.44 32.14 0.63
CA VAL A 324 14.65 31.97 -0.20
C VAL A 324 14.24 31.69 -1.64
N CYS A 325 14.43 32.68 -2.50
CA CYS A 325 14.20 32.61 -3.94
C CYS A 325 15.49 32.18 -4.65
N HIS A 326 15.46 31.05 -5.36
CA HIS A 326 16.63 30.49 -6.04
C HIS A 326 16.22 29.68 -7.28
N ALA A 327 17.13 29.53 -8.24
CA ALA A 327 16.92 28.60 -9.35
C ALA A 327 17.10 27.15 -8.89
N THR A 328 16.50 26.20 -9.60
CA THR A 328 16.59 24.76 -9.28
C THR A 328 18.04 24.28 -9.13
N LYS A 329 18.95 24.78 -9.98
CA LYS A 329 20.38 24.46 -9.98
C LYS A 329 21.15 25.01 -8.75
N ASP A 330 20.62 26.04 -8.09
CA ASP A 330 21.27 26.72 -6.95
C ASP A 330 20.77 26.20 -5.58
N SER A 331 19.98 25.13 -5.58
CA SER A 331 19.32 24.59 -4.38
C SER A 331 20.28 24.18 -3.25
N ILE A 332 21.50 23.76 -3.59
CA ILE A 332 22.52 23.38 -2.60
C ILE A 332 23.03 24.61 -1.86
N ALA A 333 23.32 25.68 -2.59
CA ALA A 333 23.75 26.96 -2.00
C ALA A 333 22.62 27.57 -1.15
N ALA A 334 21.38 27.53 -1.65
CA ALA A 334 20.20 28.01 -0.94
C ALA A 334 19.98 27.30 0.40
N ARG A 335 20.07 25.96 0.41
CA ARG A 335 19.95 25.14 1.63
C ARG A 335 21.05 25.42 2.64
N THR A 336 22.28 25.57 2.17
CA THR A 336 23.45 25.83 3.04
C THR A 336 23.31 27.18 3.73
N LEU A 337 22.89 28.22 3.00
CA LEU A 337 22.65 29.56 3.56
C LEU A 337 21.45 29.58 4.52
N ALA A 338 20.34 28.93 4.16
CA ALA A 338 19.16 28.82 5.01
C ALA A 338 19.49 28.15 6.35
N THR A 339 20.26 27.06 6.33
CA THR A 339 20.67 26.32 7.54
C THR A 339 21.53 27.19 8.48
N GLU A 340 22.43 28.01 7.95
CA GLU A 340 23.28 28.91 8.76
C GLU A 340 22.51 30.16 9.25
N LEU A 341 21.48 30.62 8.53
CA LEU A 341 20.56 31.66 9.03
C LEU A 341 19.69 31.13 10.17
N GLU A 342 19.19 29.91 10.02
CA GLU A 342 18.38 29.22 11.03
C GLU A 342 19.17 28.95 12.32
N SER A 343 20.47 28.63 12.22
CA SER A 343 21.36 28.49 13.39
C SER A 343 21.53 29.79 14.20
N ARG A 344 21.14 30.93 13.63
CA ARG A 344 21.11 32.25 14.27
C ARG A 344 19.68 32.77 14.53
N HIS A 345 18.72 31.86 14.64
CA HIS A 345 17.32 32.15 14.93
C HIS A 345 16.60 33.01 13.88
N HIS A 346 17.00 32.86 12.61
CA HIS A 346 16.28 33.40 11.46
C HIS A 346 15.65 32.26 10.64
N PRO A 347 14.39 31.85 10.93
CA PRO A 347 13.73 30.76 10.19
C PRO A 347 13.55 31.12 8.71
N CYS A 348 13.85 30.17 7.82
CA CYS A 348 13.78 30.35 6.38
C CYS A 348 12.75 29.40 5.75
N TRP A 349 12.21 29.77 4.60
CA TRP A 349 11.33 28.91 3.79
C TRP A 349 11.87 28.81 2.36
N LEU A 350 11.99 27.60 1.82
CA LEU A 350 12.40 27.36 0.42
C LEU A 350 11.68 26.16 -0.20
N TYR A 351 11.27 26.29 -1.47
CA TYR A 351 10.31 25.41 -2.12
C TYR A 351 10.71 23.92 -2.11
N GLN A 352 11.96 23.59 -2.42
CA GLN A 352 12.39 22.18 -2.51
C GLN A 352 12.50 21.47 -1.15
N ARG A 353 12.48 22.21 -0.05
CA ARG A 353 12.56 21.66 1.31
C ARG A 353 11.20 21.68 2.00
N ASP A 354 10.46 22.77 1.83
CA ASP A 354 9.33 23.11 2.69
C ASP A 354 7.96 23.05 1.97
N ALA A 355 7.92 22.65 0.70
CA ALA A 355 6.69 22.50 -0.06
C ALA A 355 5.99 21.16 0.20
N LEU A 356 4.66 21.23 0.29
CA LEU A 356 3.78 20.10 0.50
C LEU A 356 3.31 19.51 -0.85
N PRO A 357 3.36 18.18 -1.04
CA PRO A 357 2.86 17.53 -2.24
C PRO A 357 1.33 17.67 -2.36
N GLY A 358 0.82 17.84 -3.59
CA GLY A 358 -0.62 17.93 -3.86
C GLY A 358 -1.25 19.33 -3.69
N VAL A 359 -0.47 20.36 -3.31
CA VAL A 359 -0.94 21.75 -3.24
C VAL A 359 -0.27 22.58 -4.32
N SER A 360 -1.01 23.50 -4.96
CA SER A 360 -0.48 24.35 -6.02
C SER A 360 0.80 25.06 -5.56
N LEU A 361 1.89 24.80 -6.28
CA LEU A 361 3.20 25.35 -6.00
C LEU A 361 3.19 26.89 -5.95
N GLN A 362 2.47 27.54 -6.87
CA GLN A 362 2.31 29.00 -6.84
C GLN A 362 1.59 29.47 -5.56
N GLN A 363 0.61 28.73 -5.07
CA GLN A 363 -0.14 29.07 -3.87
C GLN A 363 0.72 28.94 -2.61
N GLN A 364 1.56 27.91 -2.55
CA GLN A 364 2.48 27.68 -1.44
C GLN A 364 3.57 28.76 -1.38
N VAL A 365 4.17 29.07 -2.53
CA VAL A 365 5.15 30.16 -2.66
C VAL A 365 4.56 31.49 -2.23
N ARG A 366 3.35 31.83 -2.70
CA ARG A 366 2.68 33.08 -2.30
C ARG A 366 2.37 33.14 -0.80
N SER A 367 1.91 32.03 -0.22
CA SER A 367 1.62 31.93 1.22
C SER A 367 2.90 32.06 2.06
N ALA A 368 3.97 31.36 1.69
CA ALA A 368 5.25 31.47 2.39
C ALA A 368 5.83 32.88 2.30
N MET A 369 5.82 33.48 1.11
CA MET A 369 6.28 34.85 0.87
C MET A 369 5.45 35.90 1.62
N ALA A 370 4.15 35.66 1.83
CA ALA A 370 3.31 36.50 2.67
C ALA A 370 3.61 36.37 4.18
N ARG A 371 4.16 35.22 4.60
CA ARG A 371 4.56 34.95 6.00
C ARG A 371 6.03 35.30 6.30
N SER A 372 6.82 35.61 5.28
CA SER A 372 8.22 36.02 5.42
C SER A 372 8.40 37.52 5.61
N HIS A 373 9.31 37.93 6.49
CA HIS A 373 9.64 39.35 6.69
C HIS A 373 10.47 39.93 5.52
N GLY A 374 11.39 39.13 4.97
CA GLY A 374 12.18 39.50 3.79
C GLY A 374 12.27 38.36 2.77
N VAL A 375 12.80 38.68 1.59
CA VAL A 375 13.07 37.73 0.51
C VAL A 375 14.58 37.71 0.24
N LEU A 376 15.21 36.56 0.46
CA LEU A 376 16.60 36.32 0.09
C LEU A 376 16.63 35.79 -1.35
N VAL A 377 17.30 36.49 -2.25
CA VAL A 377 17.37 36.16 -3.68
C VAL A 377 18.79 35.71 -4.03
N LEU A 378 18.92 34.49 -4.53
CA LEU A 378 20.18 33.94 -5.04
C LEU A 378 20.23 34.09 -6.55
N ILE A 379 21.00 35.08 -7.01
CA ILE A 379 21.07 35.48 -8.41
C ILE A 379 22.32 34.86 -9.04
N SER A 380 22.14 33.76 -9.76
CA SER A 380 23.14 33.14 -10.64
C SER A 380 22.81 33.41 -12.11
N ARG A 381 23.66 32.96 -13.05
CA ARG A 381 23.29 32.99 -14.48
C ARG A 381 22.03 32.16 -14.77
N ALA A 382 21.87 31.00 -14.11
CA ALA A 382 20.69 30.15 -14.27
C ALA A 382 19.41 30.85 -13.76
N PHE A 383 19.53 31.64 -12.69
CA PHE A 383 18.43 32.46 -12.16
C PHE A 383 17.94 33.51 -13.16
N LEU A 384 18.84 34.11 -13.95
CA LEU A 384 18.48 35.13 -14.96
C LEU A 384 17.77 34.55 -16.19
N GLU A 385 17.88 33.25 -16.42
CA GLU A 385 17.31 32.52 -17.56
C GLU A 385 15.91 31.93 -17.26
N GLU A 386 15.49 31.90 -15.99
CA GLU A 386 14.25 31.24 -15.55
C GLU A 386 13.07 32.24 -15.47
N PRO A 387 12.10 32.22 -16.42
CA PRO A 387 11.06 33.26 -16.51
C PRO A 387 10.12 33.29 -15.31
N ARG A 388 9.94 32.14 -14.66
CA ARG A 388 9.04 31.97 -13.52
C ARG A 388 9.51 32.74 -12.28
N LEU A 389 10.82 32.86 -12.07
CA LEU A 389 11.37 33.57 -10.92
C LEU A 389 11.14 35.09 -11.03
N VAL A 390 10.96 35.59 -12.26
CA VAL A 390 10.57 36.98 -12.51
C VAL A 390 9.20 37.29 -11.89
N ASP A 391 8.24 36.38 -12.08
CA ASP A 391 6.89 36.53 -11.53
C ASP A 391 6.90 36.46 -10.00
N GLU A 392 7.75 35.60 -9.42
CA GLU A 392 7.93 35.50 -7.97
C GLU A 392 8.53 36.79 -7.38
N LEU A 393 9.52 37.40 -8.05
CA LEU A 393 10.11 38.67 -7.63
C LEU A 393 9.14 39.84 -7.80
N ALA A 394 8.40 39.90 -8.91
CA ALA A 394 7.38 40.92 -9.14
C ALA A 394 6.29 40.84 -8.06
N HIS A 395 5.90 39.62 -7.66
CA HIS A 395 4.93 39.42 -6.59
C HIS A 395 5.46 39.85 -5.21
N ALA A 396 6.70 39.47 -4.87
CA ALA A 396 7.36 39.92 -3.64
C ALA A 396 7.46 41.45 -3.56
N HIS A 397 7.77 42.09 -4.69
CA HIS A 397 7.85 43.55 -4.80
C HIS A 397 6.47 44.20 -4.58
N HIS A 398 5.40 43.63 -5.16
CA HIS A 398 4.03 44.10 -4.94
C HIS A 398 3.59 43.98 -3.48
N LEU A 399 4.05 42.96 -2.76
CA LEU A 399 3.83 42.77 -1.32
C LEU A 399 4.68 43.69 -0.43
N GLY A 400 5.56 44.51 -1.02
CA GLY A 400 6.44 45.43 -0.29
C GLY A 400 7.52 44.73 0.53
N ARG A 401 7.93 43.50 0.15
CA ARG A 401 8.97 42.75 0.86
C ARG A 401 10.36 43.34 0.61
N VAL A 402 11.19 43.30 1.65
CA VAL A 402 12.59 43.73 1.54
C VAL A 402 13.39 42.61 0.89
N PHE A 403 14.13 42.94 -0.16
CA PHE A 403 15.00 41.99 -0.86
C PHE A 403 16.43 42.03 -0.32
N PHE A 404 17.01 40.84 -0.17
CA PHE A 404 18.41 40.61 0.11
C PHE A 404 18.99 39.83 -1.07
N SER A 405 19.75 40.50 -1.93
CA SER A 405 20.18 39.92 -3.20
C SER A 405 21.65 39.51 -3.13
N LEU A 406 21.89 38.21 -3.28
CA LEU A 406 23.22 37.60 -3.34
C LEU A 406 23.55 37.27 -4.79
N LEU A 407 24.65 37.80 -5.32
CA LEU A 407 25.14 37.43 -6.64
C LEU A 407 26.07 36.21 -6.53
N LEU A 408 25.69 35.09 -7.13
CA LEU A 408 26.49 33.86 -7.20
C LEU A 408 27.40 33.91 -8.42
N ASP A 409 28.72 33.91 -8.19
CA ASP A 409 29.75 33.87 -9.23
C ASP A 409 29.61 34.95 -10.32
N MET A 410 29.10 36.13 -9.95
CA MET A 410 28.82 37.24 -10.85
C MET A 410 29.14 38.59 -10.19
N SER A 411 29.66 39.54 -10.96
CA SER A 411 29.90 40.91 -10.47
C SER A 411 28.65 41.80 -10.56
N PRO A 412 28.51 42.84 -9.74
CA PRO A 412 27.41 43.80 -9.87
C PRO A 412 27.35 44.47 -11.24
N GLU A 413 28.50 44.74 -11.87
CA GLU A 413 28.56 45.30 -13.24
C GLU A 413 28.05 44.29 -14.28
N GLU A 414 28.39 43.01 -14.11
CA GLU A 414 27.91 41.92 -14.97
C GLU A 414 26.39 41.75 -14.83
N PHE A 415 25.84 41.81 -13.61
CA PHE A 415 24.40 41.79 -13.37
C PHE A 415 23.67 42.97 -14.04
N ASP A 416 24.19 44.18 -13.88
CA ASP A 416 23.60 45.39 -14.48
C ASP A 416 23.59 45.32 -16.01
N SER A 417 24.64 44.75 -16.62
CA SER A 417 24.71 44.56 -18.08
C SER A 417 23.67 43.58 -18.63
N HIS A 418 23.24 42.59 -17.83
CA HIS A 418 22.28 41.56 -18.25
C HIS A 418 20.83 41.91 -17.92
N LYS A 419 20.56 42.54 -16.77
CA LYS A 419 19.19 42.84 -16.29
C LYS A 419 19.09 44.15 -15.51
N ALA A 420 19.57 45.27 -16.07
CA ALA A 420 19.48 46.61 -15.47
C ALA A 420 18.08 46.98 -14.93
N VAL A 421 17.00 46.50 -15.57
CA VAL A 421 15.61 46.76 -15.20
C VAL A 421 15.25 46.19 -13.81
N TRP A 422 15.91 45.13 -13.37
CA TRP A 422 15.60 44.46 -12.10
C TRP A 422 16.12 45.21 -10.88
N ARG A 423 17.07 46.13 -11.10
CA ARG A 423 17.62 47.00 -10.06
C ARG A 423 16.55 47.90 -9.44
N ALA A 424 15.55 48.29 -10.23
CA ALA A 424 14.39 49.02 -9.73
C ALA A 424 13.46 48.15 -8.85
N MET A 425 13.36 46.85 -9.14
CA MET A 425 12.49 45.91 -8.39
C MET A 425 13.13 45.43 -7.08
N LEU A 426 14.43 45.13 -7.09
CA LEU A 426 15.17 44.65 -5.92
C LEU A 426 15.45 45.74 -4.87
N GLY A 427 15.21 47.02 -5.22
CA GLY A 427 15.34 48.16 -4.32
C GLY A 427 16.79 48.59 -4.05
N PRO A 428 17.01 49.57 -3.16
CA PRO A 428 18.33 50.16 -2.88
C PRO A 428 19.26 49.26 -2.05
N ALA A 429 18.82 48.05 -1.70
CA ALA A 429 19.63 47.08 -0.95
C ALA A 429 20.87 46.68 -1.76
N ALA A 430 22.02 46.56 -1.08
CA ALA A 430 23.28 46.23 -1.74
C ALA A 430 23.20 44.85 -2.41
N LEU A 431 23.53 44.77 -3.70
CA LEU A 431 23.88 43.49 -4.33
C LEU A 431 25.17 43.01 -3.68
N LEU A 432 25.09 41.92 -2.93
CA LEU A 432 26.23 41.35 -2.23
C LEU A 432 26.88 40.28 -3.12
N PRO A 433 28.05 40.55 -3.72
CA PRO A 433 28.74 39.55 -4.53
C PRO A 433 29.31 38.45 -3.63
N MET A 434 29.01 37.19 -3.95
CA MET A 434 29.77 36.05 -3.45
C MET A 434 31.03 35.91 -4.31
N GLN A 435 32.14 36.47 -3.82
CA GLN A 435 33.46 36.16 -4.37
C GLN A 435 34.00 34.90 -3.70
N GLY A 436 34.65 34.02 -4.47
CA GLY A 436 35.07 32.66 -4.10
C GLY A 436 36.04 32.50 -2.90
N ARG A 437 36.14 33.48 -2.00
CA ARG A 437 36.85 33.40 -0.71
C ARG A 437 36.01 33.79 0.50
N ASP A 438 34.78 34.28 0.35
CA ASP A 438 33.92 34.61 1.49
C ASP A 438 33.29 33.33 2.06
N SER A 439 33.49 33.08 3.35
CA SER A 439 32.85 31.94 4.02
C SER A 439 31.35 32.20 4.24
N VAL A 440 30.51 31.16 4.14
CA VAL A 440 29.06 31.24 4.37
C VAL A 440 28.74 31.95 5.71
N LYS A 441 29.54 31.71 6.75
CA LYS A 441 29.40 32.35 8.07
C LYS A 441 29.57 33.87 8.04
N GLN A 442 30.53 34.39 7.27
CA GLN A 442 30.75 35.83 7.12
C GLN A 442 29.60 36.48 6.33
N MET A 443 29.09 35.78 5.32
CA MET A 443 27.95 36.24 4.53
C MET A 443 26.69 36.32 5.38
N VAL A 444 26.40 35.26 6.15
CA VAL A 444 25.26 35.26 7.08
C VAL A 444 25.38 36.37 8.11
N SER A 445 26.58 36.67 8.64
CA SER A 445 26.78 37.82 9.54
C SER A 445 26.40 39.17 8.90
N ARG A 446 26.71 39.37 7.61
CA ARG A 446 26.35 40.59 6.88
C ARG A 446 24.84 40.65 6.62
N LEU A 447 24.24 39.53 6.25
CA LEU A 447 22.79 39.41 6.03
C LEU A 447 22.00 39.66 7.31
N THR A 448 22.41 39.10 8.45
CA THR A 448 21.74 39.33 9.74
C THR A 448 21.85 40.79 10.18
N ALA A 449 23.03 41.41 10.01
CA ALA A 449 23.20 42.83 10.32
C ALA A 449 22.32 43.73 9.44
N GLY A 450 22.21 43.41 8.15
CA GLY A 450 21.28 44.09 7.23
C GLY A 450 19.82 43.87 7.59
N ALA A 451 19.46 42.66 8.00
CA ALA A 451 18.10 42.30 8.42
C ALA A 451 17.65 43.08 9.66
N GLU A 452 18.52 43.18 10.67
CA GLU A 452 18.27 43.94 11.89
C GLU A 452 18.08 45.44 11.62
N ALA A 453 18.86 46.01 10.70
CA ALA A 453 18.76 47.42 10.31
C ALA A 453 17.40 47.78 9.66
N VAL A 454 16.74 46.80 9.02
CA VAL A 454 15.43 46.96 8.38
C VAL A 454 14.28 46.40 9.27
N GLY A 455 14.58 46.09 10.54
CA GLY A 455 13.58 45.71 11.53
C GLY A 455 13.19 44.23 11.55
N ILE A 456 13.91 43.36 10.84
CA ILE A 456 13.74 41.91 10.93
C ILE A 456 14.52 41.41 12.17
N ARG A 457 13.81 41.18 13.27
CA ARG A 457 14.40 40.75 14.55
C ARG A 457 14.54 39.23 14.63
N GLN A 458 15.55 38.76 15.35
CA GLN A 458 15.69 37.36 15.76
C GLN A 458 14.47 36.94 16.60
N GLN A 459 13.96 35.72 16.38
CA GLN A 459 12.82 35.20 17.12
C GLN A 459 13.27 34.55 18.45
N PRO A 460 12.51 34.70 19.56
CA PRO A 460 12.87 34.14 20.87
C PRO A 460 12.82 32.61 20.87
N SER A 461 13.77 31.97 21.57
CA SER A 461 13.84 30.51 21.69
C SER A 461 12.84 29.99 22.74
N ASP A 462 11.60 29.72 22.33
CA ASP A 462 10.68 28.95 23.16
C ASP A 462 11.13 27.48 23.23
N SER A 463 11.66 27.11 24.39
CA SER A 463 12.09 25.76 24.73
C SER A 463 10.87 24.85 24.94
N SER A 464 10.36 24.23 23.87
CA SER A 464 9.75 22.87 23.89
C SER A 464 9.22 22.40 22.51
N ALA A 465 9.39 23.17 21.44
CA ALA A 465 9.15 22.69 20.08
C ALA A 465 10.28 23.19 19.17
N HIS A 466 10.84 22.31 18.33
CA HIS A 466 11.89 22.57 17.35
C HIS A 466 13.34 22.67 17.87
N VAL A 467 13.92 21.51 18.18
CA VAL A 467 15.23 21.16 17.61
C VAL A 467 15.00 20.07 16.57
N GLY A 468 14.45 20.48 15.43
CA GLY A 468 14.56 19.73 14.20
C GLY A 468 15.80 20.21 13.48
N ALA A 469 16.97 19.75 13.90
CA ALA A 469 18.13 19.76 13.02
C ALA A 469 17.70 19.13 11.69
N ALA A 470 18.06 19.76 10.57
CA ALA A 470 17.77 19.27 9.23
C ALA A 470 17.97 17.75 9.15
N VAL A 471 16.86 17.01 9.08
CA VAL A 471 16.87 15.65 8.59
C VAL A 471 17.01 15.83 7.07
N PRO A 472 18.16 15.44 6.46
CA PRO A 472 18.24 15.22 5.02
C PRO A 472 17.06 14.34 4.64
N LEU A 473 16.31 14.74 3.60
CA LEU A 473 15.16 14.07 2.99
C LEU A 473 15.20 12.53 3.12
N ALA A 474 14.85 12.03 4.30
CA ALA A 474 14.66 10.64 4.60
C ALA A 474 13.15 10.49 4.73
N GLY A 475 12.49 9.94 3.72
CA GLY A 475 11.05 9.71 3.83
C GLY A 475 10.24 9.61 2.55
N GLN A 476 10.79 9.76 1.34
CA GLN A 476 10.13 9.12 0.19
C GLN A 476 10.45 7.63 0.27
N VAL A 477 9.64 6.92 1.04
CA VAL A 477 9.43 5.49 0.85
C VAL A 477 9.14 5.33 -0.64
N TRP A 478 9.94 4.54 -1.35
CA TRP A 478 9.56 4.12 -2.69
C TRP A 478 8.11 3.69 -2.63
N ALA A 479 7.25 4.38 -3.38
CA ALA A 479 5.93 3.86 -3.62
C ALA A 479 6.14 2.57 -4.41
N THR A 480 6.21 1.45 -3.68
CA THR A 480 6.25 0.11 -4.26
C THR A 480 4.98 -0.12 -5.12
N ASP A 481 3.96 0.72 -4.92
CA ASP A 481 2.85 0.93 -5.82
C ASP A 481 3.02 2.20 -6.67
N ALA A 482 2.87 2.04 -7.98
CA ALA A 482 2.90 3.11 -8.99
C ALA A 482 1.92 4.29 -8.77
N ASN A 483 1.06 4.19 -7.76
CA ASN A 483 -0.08 5.07 -7.55
C ASN A 483 0.25 6.35 -6.81
N GLN A 484 1.48 6.51 -6.32
CA GLN A 484 1.89 7.67 -5.52
C GLN A 484 3.03 8.48 -6.16
N ILE A 485 3.47 8.11 -7.37
CA ILE A 485 4.52 8.82 -8.11
C ILE A 485 3.85 9.60 -9.24
N ASP A 486 4.15 10.90 -9.36
CA ASP A 486 3.66 11.74 -10.45
C ASP A 486 4.20 11.20 -11.79
N ILE A 487 3.36 11.25 -12.82
CA ILE A 487 3.69 10.73 -14.15
C ILE A 487 4.89 11.47 -14.75
N GLU A 488 5.06 12.76 -14.43
CA GLU A 488 6.20 13.57 -14.87
C GLU A 488 7.51 13.18 -14.15
N ASP A 489 7.42 12.66 -12.92
CA ASP A 489 8.58 12.21 -12.13
C ASP A 489 9.01 10.78 -12.47
N LEU A 490 8.21 10.01 -13.23
CA LEU A 490 8.50 8.63 -13.61
C LEU A 490 9.83 8.47 -14.34
N GLU A 491 10.27 9.47 -15.11
CA GLU A 491 11.55 9.46 -15.81
C GLU A 491 12.75 9.39 -14.84
N HIS A 492 12.61 9.98 -13.65
CA HIS A 492 13.66 10.06 -12.64
C HIS A 492 13.59 8.94 -11.60
N VAL A 493 12.46 8.23 -11.49
CA VAL A 493 12.23 7.18 -10.48
C VAL A 493 12.47 5.76 -11.03
N VAL A 494 12.31 5.55 -12.35
CA VAL A 494 12.49 4.23 -12.95
C VAL A 494 13.97 3.92 -13.16
N PHE A 495 14.48 2.89 -12.47
CA PHE A 495 15.81 2.33 -12.74
C PHE A 495 15.85 1.78 -14.18
N ARG A 496 16.61 2.44 -15.07
CA ARG A 496 16.70 2.07 -16.49
C ARG A 496 17.82 1.07 -16.74
N THR A 497 17.44 -0.12 -17.21
CA THR A 497 18.35 -1.10 -17.82
C THR A 497 18.14 -1.15 -19.32
N GLU A 498 19.07 -1.74 -20.06
CA GLU A 498 18.90 -1.97 -21.51
C GLU A 498 17.59 -2.71 -21.82
N ARG A 499 17.19 -3.66 -20.97
CA ARG A 499 15.94 -4.43 -21.10
C ARG A 499 14.69 -3.56 -20.90
N ILE A 500 14.73 -2.66 -19.91
CA ILE A 500 13.64 -1.73 -19.64
C ILE A 500 13.52 -0.72 -20.77
N ASP A 501 14.65 -0.18 -21.24
CA ASP A 501 14.69 0.70 -22.39
C ASP A 501 14.18 0.01 -23.67
N ASP A 502 14.50 -1.26 -23.87
CA ASP A 502 13.98 -2.06 -24.99
C ASP A 502 12.45 -2.16 -24.94
N PHE A 503 11.88 -2.43 -23.75
CA PHE A 503 10.43 -2.46 -23.55
C PHE A 503 9.78 -1.09 -23.81
N LEU A 504 10.38 -0.01 -23.32
CA LEU A 504 9.83 1.34 -23.45
C LEU A 504 9.91 1.87 -24.89
N LYS A 505 11.04 1.65 -25.58
CA LYS A 505 11.29 2.21 -26.92
C LYS A 505 10.73 1.37 -28.06
N ARG A 506 10.76 0.04 -27.98
CA ARG A 506 10.32 -0.80 -29.10
C ARG A 506 8.80 -0.97 -29.13
N LYS A 507 8.24 -0.96 -30.34
CA LYS A 507 6.79 -1.11 -30.58
C LYS A 507 6.30 -2.57 -30.53
N ASN A 508 7.19 -3.54 -30.72
CA ASN A 508 6.87 -4.97 -30.69
C ASN A 508 6.93 -5.59 -29.28
N LYS A 509 7.52 -4.88 -28.31
CA LYS A 509 7.54 -5.28 -26.90
C LYS A 509 6.25 -4.84 -26.24
N THR A 510 5.44 -5.81 -25.85
CA THR A 510 4.06 -5.60 -25.38
C THR A 510 3.79 -6.27 -24.04
N PHE A 511 4.46 -7.39 -23.75
CA PHE A 511 4.28 -8.12 -22.50
C PHE A 511 5.45 -7.92 -21.55
N LEU A 512 5.16 -7.83 -20.26
CA LEU A 512 6.16 -7.73 -19.21
C LEU A 512 6.06 -8.94 -18.28
N SER A 513 7.14 -9.73 -18.22
CA SER A 513 7.24 -10.88 -17.33
C SER A 513 8.20 -10.56 -16.19
N ALA A 514 7.70 -10.67 -14.96
CA ALA A 514 8.45 -10.27 -13.78
C ALA A 514 7.91 -10.90 -12.49
N THR A 515 8.77 -11.04 -11.49
CA THR A 515 8.41 -11.38 -10.11
C THR A 515 7.59 -10.26 -9.45
N LYS A 516 6.99 -10.52 -8.29
CA LYS A 516 6.19 -9.51 -7.57
C LYS A 516 7.07 -8.35 -7.12
N GLY A 517 6.57 -7.11 -7.24
CA GLY A 517 7.24 -5.93 -6.71
C GLY A 517 8.31 -5.28 -7.60
N LEU A 518 8.47 -5.72 -8.85
CA LEU A 518 9.45 -5.16 -9.80
C LEU A 518 9.01 -3.88 -10.52
N GLY A 519 8.11 -3.08 -9.93
CA GLY A 519 7.60 -1.88 -10.58
C GLY A 519 6.90 -2.15 -11.93
N LYS A 520 6.36 -3.37 -12.16
CA LYS A 520 5.64 -3.74 -13.39
C LYS A 520 4.56 -2.71 -13.76
N THR A 521 3.79 -2.32 -12.75
CA THR A 521 2.75 -1.30 -12.84
C THR A 521 3.32 0.07 -13.22
N LEU A 522 4.47 0.46 -12.64
CA LEU A 522 5.18 1.71 -12.98
C LEU A 522 5.64 1.70 -14.45
N LEU A 523 6.22 0.59 -14.90
CA LEU A 523 6.70 0.44 -16.28
C LEU A 523 5.56 0.46 -17.31
N LEU A 524 4.44 -0.21 -17.02
CA LEU A 524 3.25 -0.12 -17.87
C LEU A 524 2.68 1.30 -17.90
N THR A 525 2.66 1.98 -16.75
CA THR A 525 2.20 3.37 -16.64
C THR A 525 3.09 4.30 -17.47
N PHE A 526 4.40 4.13 -17.39
CA PHE A 526 5.34 4.93 -18.16
C PHE A 526 5.24 4.66 -19.66
N LYS A 527 5.07 3.39 -20.07
CA LYS A 527 4.82 3.01 -21.46
C LYS A 527 3.53 3.64 -21.99
N ARG A 528 2.45 3.65 -21.19
CA ARG A 528 1.19 4.30 -21.55
C ARG A 528 1.40 5.79 -21.79
N HIS A 529 2.06 6.48 -20.85
CA HIS A 529 2.33 7.91 -20.96
C HIS A 529 3.10 8.24 -22.25
N GLN A 530 4.17 7.50 -22.57
CA GLN A 530 4.92 7.69 -23.82
C GLN A 530 4.03 7.52 -25.05
N LEU A 531 3.24 6.46 -25.11
CA LEU A 531 2.36 6.18 -26.26
C LEU A 531 1.23 7.21 -26.42
N THR A 532 0.72 7.77 -25.32
CA THR A 532 -0.30 8.83 -25.37
C THR A 532 0.29 10.18 -25.78
N THR A 533 1.49 10.52 -25.30
CA THR A 533 2.18 11.78 -25.63
C THR A 533 2.68 11.77 -27.07
N GLU A 534 3.20 10.64 -27.57
CA GLU A 534 3.57 10.46 -28.99
C GLU A 534 2.35 10.45 -29.92
N GLY A 535 1.21 9.92 -29.46
CA GLY A 535 -0.03 9.83 -30.24
C GLY A 535 -0.75 11.18 -30.45
N ALA A 536 -0.53 12.16 -29.57
CA ALA A 536 -1.13 13.49 -29.64
C ALA A 536 -0.74 14.29 -30.91
N VAL A 537 0.26 13.82 -31.67
CA VAL A 537 0.79 14.52 -32.86
C VAL A 537 0.13 14.07 -34.17
N GLY A 538 -0.92 13.21 -34.18
CA GLY A 538 -1.66 13.01 -35.44
C GLY A 538 -2.73 11.92 -35.58
N ARG A 539 -3.05 11.12 -34.55
CA ARG A 539 -4.17 10.16 -34.61
C ARG A 539 -4.88 10.03 -33.27
N THR A 540 -6.20 10.03 -33.26
CA THR A 540 -7.02 9.72 -32.08
C THR A 540 -6.85 8.25 -31.71
N VAL A 541 -6.19 7.99 -30.59
CA VAL A 541 -6.00 6.64 -30.03
C VAL A 541 -6.89 6.48 -28.81
N THR A 542 -7.62 5.36 -28.73
CA THR A 542 -8.43 5.00 -27.56
C THR A 542 -7.61 4.15 -26.61
N THR A 543 -7.53 4.53 -25.34
CA THR A 543 -6.86 3.75 -24.30
C THR A 543 -7.87 3.12 -23.37
N ILE A 544 -7.75 1.81 -23.14
CA ILE A 544 -8.60 1.03 -22.25
C ILE A 544 -7.74 0.56 -21.06
N PRO A 545 -8.03 0.98 -19.82
CA PRO A 545 -9.12 1.89 -19.39
C PRO A 545 -8.81 3.38 -19.66
N GLU A 546 -9.85 4.22 -19.80
CA GLU A 546 -9.70 5.66 -20.11
C GLU A 546 -9.14 6.50 -18.93
N GLY A 547 -9.21 5.99 -17.70
CA GLY A 547 -8.79 6.65 -16.47
C GLY A 547 -7.46 6.14 -15.90
N ARG A 548 -7.52 5.47 -14.74
CA ARG A 548 -6.33 4.89 -14.07
C ARG A 548 -5.48 4.11 -15.07
N PRO A 549 -4.14 4.15 -14.99
CA PRO A 549 -3.29 3.72 -16.10
C PRO A 549 -3.39 2.24 -16.49
N TYR A 550 -4.06 1.40 -15.70
CA TYR A 550 -4.19 -0.04 -15.88
C TYR A 550 -5.45 -0.56 -15.17
N LEU A 551 -5.96 -1.70 -15.61
CA LEU A 551 -7.07 -2.40 -14.96
C LEU A 551 -6.64 -2.84 -13.55
N ASP A 552 -7.20 -2.25 -12.50
CA ASP A 552 -6.98 -2.73 -11.13
C ASP A 552 -7.93 -3.91 -10.86
N PHE A 553 -7.44 -5.13 -11.11
CA PHE A 553 -8.17 -6.38 -10.94
C PHE A 553 -8.62 -6.66 -9.50
N MET A 554 -8.18 -5.86 -8.52
CA MET A 554 -8.36 -6.14 -7.11
C MET A 554 -9.82 -6.17 -6.67
N SER A 555 -10.75 -5.50 -7.34
CA SER A 555 -12.18 -5.52 -6.96
C SER A 555 -13.03 -6.49 -7.79
N GLU A 556 -12.56 -6.93 -8.97
CA GLU A 556 -13.44 -7.52 -9.97
C GLU A 556 -13.44 -9.05 -10.00
N LEU A 557 -12.31 -9.76 -9.89
CA LEU A 557 -12.25 -11.24 -10.06
C LEU A 557 -12.18 -12.08 -8.77
N ARG A 558 -12.32 -11.49 -7.57
CA ARG A 558 -12.06 -12.19 -6.29
C ARG A 558 -12.97 -13.40 -5.97
N SER A 559 -14.06 -13.62 -6.70
CA SER A 559 -15.10 -14.59 -6.36
C SER A 559 -15.41 -15.57 -7.51
N LEU A 560 -14.39 -16.27 -8.02
CA LEU A 560 -14.60 -17.35 -8.99
C LEU A 560 -15.06 -18.62 -8.25
N SER A 561 -16.22 -19.15 -8.64
CA SER A 561 -16.79 -20.37 -8.05
C SER A 561 -15.91 -21.58 -8.31
N GLU A 562 -15.78 -22.47 -7.31
CA GLU A 562 -14.99 -23.71 -7.38
C GLU A 562 -15.37 -24.60 -8.59
N ARG A 563 -16.62 -24.52 -9.05
CA ARG A 563 -17.11 -25.23 -10.23
C ARG A 563 -16.32 -24.92 -11.52
N TYR A 564 -15.55 -23.82 -11.56
CA TYR A 564 -14.71 -23.44 -12.70
C TYR A 564 -13.23 -23.80 -12.55
N TYR A 565 -12.79 -24.40 -11.44
CA TYR A 565 -11.38 -24.73 -11.27
C TYR A 565 -10.88 -25.70 -12.34
N LYS A 566 -11.66 -26.73 -12.67
CA LYS A 566 -11.32 -27.70 -13.70
C LYS A 566 -11.33 -27.11 -15.13
N PRO A 567 -12.36 -26.36 -15.56
CA PRO A 567 -12.32 -25.63 -16.83
C PRO A 567 -11.15 -24.64 -16.93
N LEU A 568 -10.90 -23.83 -15.90
CA LEU A 568 -9.83 -22.83 -15.91
C LEU A 568 -8.42 -23.46 -15.84
N ALA A 569 -8.31 -24.72 -15.43
CA ALA A 569 -7.08 -25.48 -15.54
C ALA A 569 -6.72 -25.85 -17.00
N SER A 570 -7.58 -25.59 -17.98
CA SER A 570 -7.27 -25.79 -19.41
C SER A 570 -6.85 -24.46 -20.07
N LEU A 571 -5.64 -24.42 -20.63
CA LEU A 571 -5.12 -23.24 -21.36
C LEU A 571 -6.03 -22.84 -22.53
N ASN A 572 -6.56 -23.81 -23.28
CA ASN A 572 -7.46 -23.54 -24.39
C ASN A 572 -8.75 -22.83 -23.92
N THR A 573 -9.28 -23.24 -22.77
CA THR A 573 -10.51 -22.63 -22.22
C THR A 573 -10.25 -21.19 -21.76
N THR A 574 -9.14 -20.95 -21.05
CA THR A 574 -8.79 -19.61 -20.58
C THR A 574 -8.44 -18.67 -21.73
N LYS A 575 -7.79 -19.17 -22.79
CA LYS A 575 -7.54 -18.42 -24.02
C LYS A 575 -8.83 -17.98 -24.70
N ARG A 576 -9.81 -18.89 -24.87
CA ARG A 576 -11.12 -18.55 -25.47
C ARG A 576 -11.88 -17.51 -24.65
N LEU A 577 -11.88 -17.64 -23.32
CA LEU A 577 -12.45 -16.64 -22.40
C LEU A 577 -11.83 -15.26 -22.60
N TRP A 578 -10.50 -15.18 -22.58
CA TRP A 578 -9.80 -13.90 -22.75
C TRP A 578 -10.01 -13.30 -24.13
N ASN A 579 -10.04 -14.13 -25.16
CA ASN A 579 -10.28 -13.67 -26.52
C ASN A 579 -11.64 -12.98 -26.60
N ALA A 580 -12.73 -13.64 -26.19
CA ALA A 580 -14.06 -13.03 -26.15
C ALA A 580 -14.11 -11.76 -25.28
N ALA A 581 -13.48 -11.79 -24.09
CA ALA A 581 -13.47 -10.67 -23.17
C ALA A 581 -12.76 -9.43 -23.73
N LEU A 582 -11.60 -9.61 -24.37
CA LEU A 582 -10.85 -8.53 -25.02
C LEU A 582 -11.65 -7.93 -26.18
N ARG A 583 -12.25 -8.78 -27.04
CA ARG A 583 -13.05 -8.30 -28.18
C ARG A 583 -14.26 -7.48 -27.75
N ILE A 584 -15.05 -7.99 -26.80
CA ILE A 584 -16.24 -7.29 -26.27
C ILE A 584 -15.84 -5.95 -25.65
N SER A 585 -14.75 -5.92 -24.87
CA SER A 585 -14.27 -4.69 -24.26
C SER A 585 -13.86 -3.64 -25.29
N VAL A 586 -13.09 -4.03 -26.32
CA VAL A 586 -12.73 -3.12 -27.41
C VAL A 586 -13.96 -2.56 -28.10
N ILE A 587 -14.90 -3.41 -28.52
CA ILE A 587 -16.12 -2.97 -29.22
C ILE A 587 -16.95 -2.01 -28.34
N SER A 588 -17.06 -2.29 -27.04
CA SER A 588 -17.84 -1.44 -26.12
C SER A 588 -17.31 0.00 -25.97
N HIS A 589 -16.03 0.24 -26.28
CA HIS A 589 -15.39 1.56 -26.22
C HIS A 589 -15.53 2.38 -27.50
N HIS A 590 -16.01 1.77 -28.58
CA HIS A 590 -16.21 2.43 -29.87
C HIS A 590 -17.69 2.50 -30.19
N ALA A 591 -18.33 3.61 -29.80
CA ALA A 591 -19.74 3.84 -30.05
C ALA A 591 -20.04 3.89 -31.56
N GLY A 592 -21.17 3.28 -31.97
CA GLY A 592 -21.61 3.29 -33.37
C GLY A 592 -20.97 2.23 -34.27
N LEU A 593 -20.32 1.20 -33.70
CA LEU A 593 -19.83 0.04 -34.46
C LEU A 593 -20.92 -0.94 -34.90
N ILE A 594 -22.02 -1.00 -34.14
CA ILE A 594 -23.13 -1.92 -34.35
C ILE A 594 -24.34 -1.08 -34.72
N ASP A 595 -24.84 -1.28 -35.94
CA ASP A 595 -25.98 -0.53 -36.47
C ASP A 595 -27.30 -1.16 -35.99
N ASP A 596 -28.40 -0.40 -36.06
CA ASP A 596 -29.73 -0.88 -35.67
C ASP A 596 -30.18 -2.10 -36.50
N ASP A 597 -29.71 -2.21 -37.75
CA ASP A 597 -29.99 -3.36 -38.64
C ASP A 597 -29.29 -4.65 -38.18
N GLU A 598 -28.24 -4.54 -37.36
CA GLU A 598 -27.48 -5.68 -36.80
C GLU A 598 -27.92 -6.01 -35.37
N ALA A 599 -28.96 -5.35 -34.85
CA ALA A 599 -29.43 -5.54 -33.49
C ALA A 599 -29.88 -6.98 -33.19
N PHE A 600 -30.21 -7.77 -34.22
CA PHE A 600 -30.57 -9.20 -34.07
C PHE A 600 -29.36 -10.08 -33.70
N GLU A 601 -28.15 -9.75 -34.17
CA GLU A 601 -26.91 -10.48 -33.82
C GLU A 601 -26.61 -10.39 -32.31
N LEU A 602 -27.12 -9.33 -31.67
CA LEU A 602 -27.00 -9.16 -30.21
C LEU A 602 -27.86 -10.16 -29.43
N GLU A 603 -28.84 -10.82 -30.03
CA GLU A 603 -29.71 -11.78 -29.33
C GLU A 603 -28.95 -13.03 -28.84
N ALA A 604 -27.88 -13.42 -29.54
CA ALA A 604 -26.97 -14.50 -29.16
C ALA A 604 -26.21 -14.21 -27.84
N PHE A 605 -26.11 -12.93 -27.46
CA PHE A 605 -25.44 -12.53 -26.22
C PHE A 605 -26.43 -12.52 -25.03
N PRO A 606 -25.95 -12.80 -23.81
CA PRO A 606 -26.67 -12.53 -22.57
C PRO A 606 -27.02 -11.05 -22.42
N GLN A 607 -28.14 -10.76 -21.73
CA GLN A 607 -28.71 -9.41 -21.62
C GLN A 607 -27.70 -8.33 -21.18
N ARG A 608 -26.80 -8.67 -20.25
CA ARG A 608 -25.78 -7.74 -19.72
C ARG A 608 -24.73 -7.38 -20.78
N MET A 609 -24.30 -8.36 -21.59
CA MET A 609 -23.34 -8.16 -22.67
C MET A 609 -23.93 -7.35 -23.83
N ARG A 610 -25.22 -7.54 -24.14
CA ARG A 610 -25.93 -6.70 -25.13
C ARG A 610 -25.85 -5.22 -24.78
N ARG A 611 -25.99 -4.90 -23.50
CA ARG A 611 -25.91 -3.52 -23.02
C ARG A 611 -24.52 -2.92 -23.24
N TRP A 612 -23.45 -3.71 -23.05
CA TRP A 612 -22.09 -3.26 -23.31
C TRP A 612 -21.83 -3.01 -24.80
N LEU A 613 -22.24 -3.95 -25.65
CA LEU A 613 -22.11 -3.84 -27.10
C LEU A 613 -22.94 -2.68 -27.70
N ARG A 614 -23.96 -2.19 -27.00
CA ARG A 614 -24.75 -0.98 -27.34
C ARG A 614 -24.12 0.34 -26.85
N GLY A 615 -22.86 0.33 -26.44
CA GLY A 615 -22.10 1.54 -26.09
C GLY A 615 -21.90 1.80 -24.59
N VAL A 616 -22.20 0.83 -23.72
CA VAL A 616 -21.77 0.90 -22.31
C VAL A 616 -20.36 0.33 -22.21
N LYS A 617 -19.38 1.21 -22.01
CA LYS A 617 -17.97 0.85 -21.85
C LYS A 617 -17.79 -0.19 -20.75
N VAL A 618 -17.03 -1.25 -21.06
CA VAL A 618 -16.73 -2.33 -20.12
C VAL A 618 -15.29 -2.77 -20.25
N GLU A 619 -14.67 -3.06 -19.11
CA GLU A 619 -13.31 -3.59 -19.05
C GLU A 619 -13.27 -5.11 -19.29
N PRO A 620 -12.21 -5.65 -19.92
CA PRO A 620 -12.15 -7.07 -20.28
C PRO A 620 -12.24 -7.98 -19.04
N THR A 621 -11.84 -7.50 -17.88
CA THR A 621 -11.93 -8.18 -16.58
C THR A 621 -13.35 -8.40 -16.11
N VAL A 622 -14.20 -7.39 -16.23
CA VAL A 622 -15.63 -7.49 -15.91
C VAL A 622 -16.30 -8.49 -16.84
N VAL A 623 -15.95 -8.48 -18.14
CA VAL A 623 -16.47 -9.44 -19.10
C VAL A 623 -16.03 -10.86 -18.75
N PHE A 624 -14.75 -11.06 -18.42
CA PHE A 624 -14.23 -12.36 -17.98
C PHE A 624 -14.95 -12.88 -16.73
N LYS A 625 -15.19 -12.01 -15.74
CA LYS A 625 -15.96 -12.36 -14.52
C LYS A 625 -17.38 -12.80 -14.88
N GLU A 626 -18.05 -12.04 -15.73
CA GLU A 626 -19.43 -12.31 -16.13
C GLU A 626 -19.53 -13.66 -16.86
N MET A 627 -18.62 -13.93 -17.79
CA MET A 627 -18.56 -15.20 -18.53
C MET A 627 -18.34 -16.39 -17.60
N THR A 628 -17.46 -16.24 -16.61
CA THR A 628 -17.22 -17.28 -15.58
C THR A 628 -18.38 -17.39 -14.57
N GLY A 629 -19.35 -16.48 -14.59
CA GLY A 629 -20.61 -16.59 -13.85
C GLY A 629 -21.64 -17.53 -14.52
N MET A 630 -21.53 -17.77 -15.83
CA MET A 630 -22.51 -18.52 -16.63
C MET A 630 -22.12 -19.99 -16.80
N PRO A 631 -23.07 -20.95 -16.83
CA PRO A 631 -22.78 -22.38 -17.06
C PRO A 631 -21.82 -22.62 -18.24
N VAL A 632 -20.88 -23.56 -18.11
CA VAL A 632 -19.85 -23.84 -19.14
C VAL A 632 -20.46 -24.13 -20.52
N SER A 633 -21.63 -24.77 -20.58
CA SER A 633 -22.35 -25.02 -21.84
C SER A 633 -22.86 -23.75 -22.50
N GLU A 634 -23.41 -22.82 -21.71
CA GLU A 634 -23.88 -21.52 -22.19
C GLU A 634 -22.72 -20.64 -22.62
N PHE A 635 -21.63 -20.63 -21.84
CA PHE A 635 -20.38 -19.97 -22.18
C PHE A 635 -19.83 -20.41 -23.54
N ASN A 636 -19.68 -21.72 -23.76
CA ASN A 636 -19.16 -22.24 -25.02
C ASN A 636 -20.07 -21.87 -26.18
N ARG A 637 -21.40 -22.01 -26.01
CA ARG A 637 -22.38 -21.60 -27.00
C ARG A 637 -22.23 -20.13 -27.38
N VAL A 638 -22.16 -19.23 -26.39
CA VAL A 638 -22.02 -17.79 -26.63
C VAL A 638 -20.73 -17.49 -27.40
N ILE A 639 -19.60 -18.11 -27.05
CA ILE A 639 -18.36 -17.92 -27.81
C ILE A 639 -18.52 -18.39 -29.26
N ASP A 640 -18.99 -19.63 -29.45
CA ASP A 640 -19.06 -20.24 -30.78
C ASP A 640 -20.04 -19.51 -31.71
N GLU A 641 -21.16 -19.02 -31.19
CA GLU A 641 -22.16 -18.27 -31.97
C GLU A 641 -21.70 -16.84 -32.29
N THR A 642 -20.82 -16.23 -31.49
CA THR A 642 -20.50 -14.80 -31.59
C THR A 642 -19.10 -14.49 -32.13
N GLU A 643 -18.23 -15.49 -32.26
CA GLU A 643 -16.82 -15.32 -32.64
C GLU A 643 -16.65 -14.54 -33.96
N ASN A 644 -17.35 -14.96 -35.01
CA ASN A 644 -17.29 -14.36 -36.34
C ASN A 644 -17.77 -12.90 -36.34
N PHE A 645 -18.87 -12.63 -35.62
CA PHE A 645 -19.43 -11.29 -35.51
C PHE A 645 -18.45 -10.32 -34.83
N LEU A 646 -17.88 -10.72 -33.69
CA LEU A 646 -16.90 -9.92 -32.96
C LEU A 646 -15.65 -9.66 -33.83
N ASP A 647 -15.16 -10.66 -34.57
CA ASP A 647 -14.02 -10.50 -35.48
C ASP A 647 -14.30 -9.53 -36.62
N GLN A 648 -15.47 -9.61 -37.24
CA GLN A 648 -15.88 -8.67 -38.29
C GLN A 648 -15.89 -7.24 -37.77
N LYS A 649 -16.41 -7.02 -36.56
CA LYS A 649 -16.49 -5.69 -35.95
C LYS A 649 -15.13 -5.11 -35.60
N LEU A 650 -14.21 -5.92 -35.09
CA LEU A 650 -12.85 -5.45 -34.83
C LEU A 650 -12.11 -5.05 -36.11
N ARG A 651 -12.31 -5.74 -37.22
CA ARG A 651 -11.71 -5.37 -38.52
C ARG A 651 -12.27 -4.06 -39.09
N SER A 652 -13.49 -3.68 -38.71
CA SER A 652 -14.12 -2.43 -39.14
C SER A 652 -13.68 -1.19 -38.35
N LEU A 653 -12.79 -1.35 -37.35
CA LEU A 653 -12.25 -0.23 -36.59
C LEU A 653 -11.28 0.62 -37.42
N HIS A 654 -11.47 1.93 -37.38
CA HIS A 654 -10.63 2.91 -38.09
C HIS A 654 -9.65 3.66 -37.17
N SER A 655 -9.75 3.46 -35.85
CA SER A 655 -8.93 4.12 -34.82
C SER A 655 -8.04 3.11 -34.08
N GLY A 656 -6.88 3.58 -33.62
CA GLY A 656 -5.97 2.76 -32.83
C GLY A 656 -6.50 2.53 -31.41
N THR A 657 -6.41 1.31 -30.89
CA THR A 657 -6.85 0.98 -29.52
C THR A 657 -5.73 0.32 -28.72
N TYR A 658 -5.40 0.88 -27.55
CA TYR A 658 -4.39 0.34 -26.63
C TYR A 658 -5.03 -0.14 -25.33
N LEU A 659 -4.83 -1.40 -24.98
CA LEU A 659 -5.32 -2.02 -23.75
C LEU A 659 -4.17 -2.18 -22.76
N PHE A 660 -4.37 -1.85 -21.49
CA PHE A 660 -3.38 -1.99 -20.43
C PHE A 660 -3.91 -2.87 -19.29
N ILE A 661 -3.32 -4.05 -19.12
CA ILE A 661 -3.81 -5.11 -18.23
C ILE A 661 -2.72 -5.48 -17.22
N ASP A 662 -2.99 -5.33 -15.92
CA ASP A 662 -2.02 -5.60 -14.86
C ASP A 662 -2.65 -6.36 -13.68
N LYS A 663 -1.84 -6.93 -12.78
CA LYS A 663 -2.28 -7.55 -11.51
C LYS A 663 -3.26 -8.72 -11.63
N VAL A 664 -3.31 -9.41 -12.78
CA VAL A 664 -4.13 -10.61 -12.99
C VAL A 664 -3.81 -11.69 -11.94
N ASP A 665 -2.53 -11.87 -11.62
CA ASP A 665 -2.04 -12.84 -10.64
C ASP A 665 -2.64 -12.66 -9.25
N GLN A 666 -2.84 -11.40 -8.84
CA GLN A 666 -3.45 -11.08 -7.55
C GLN A 666 -4.94 -11.40 -7.53
N ALA A 667 -5.63 -11.18 -8.65
CA ALA A 667 -7.05 -11.49 -8.80
C ALA A 667 -7.33 -12.99 -8.71
N VAL A 668 -6.45 -13.81 -9.29
CA VAL A 668 -6.63 -15.26 -9.36
C VAL A 668 -5.90 -16.03 -8.26
N ARG A 669 -5.34 -15.34 -7.24
CA ARG A 669 -4.52 -15.93 -6.17
C ARG A 669 -5.15 -17.07 -5.37
N GLN A 670 -6.48 -17.21 -5.42
CA GLN A 670 -7.22 -18.27 -4.73
C GLN A 670 -7.47 -19.50 -5.61
N LEU A 671 -7.15 -19.42 -6.91
CA LEU A 671 -7.30 -20.55 -7.82
C LEU A 671 -6.22 -21.61 -7.56
N PRO A 672 -6.52 -22.89 -7.80
CA PRO A 672 -5.51 -23.94 -7.81
C PRO A 672 -4.38 -23.64 -8.80
N ARG A 673 -3.18 -24.16 -8.53
CA ARG A 673 -1.94 -23.92 -9.30
C ARG A 673 -2.15 -23.90 -10.82
N GLN A 674 -2.76 -24.95 -11.38
CA GLN A 674 -2.90 -25.05 -12.83
C GLN A 674 -3.81 -23.97 -13.42
N ALA A 675 -4.90 -23.64 -12.74
CA ALA A 675 -5.80 -22.57 -13.15
C ALA A 675 -5.16 -21.19 -12.96
N TRP A 676 -4.40 -20.98 -11.88
CA TRP A 676 -3.64 -19.75 -11.63
C TRP A 676 -2.63 -19.46 -12.76
N ILE A 677 -1.93 -20.50 -13.24
CA ILE A 677 -1.00 -20.42 -14.38
C ILE A 677 -1.75 -20.14 -15.67
N ASN A 678 -2.76 -20.96 -15.99
CA ASN A 678 -3.42 -20.94 -17.29
C ASN A 678 -4.30 -19.72 -17.53
N VAL A 679 -4.87 -19.09 -16.49
CA VAL A 679 -5.61 -17.82 -16.67
C VAL A 679 -4.66 -16.69 -17.10
N GLN A 680 -3.43 -16.64 -16.57
CA GLN A 680 -2.45 -15.63 -16.97
C GLN A 680 -1.85 -15.93 -18.35
N ALA A 681 -1.50 -17.20 -18.62
CA ALA A 681 -0.98 -17.61 -19.93
C ALA A 681 -2.02 -17.42 -21.05
N GLY A 682 -3.28 -17.76 -20.79
CA GLY A 682 -4.37 -17.56 -21.74
C GLY A 682 -4.60 -16.10 -22.11
N LEU A 683 -4.35 -15.17 -21.18
CA LEU A 683 -4.43 -13.72 -21.45
C LEU A 683 -3.39 -13.29 -22.49
N ILE A 684 -2.11 -13.63 -22.29
CA ILE A 684 -1.04 -13.19 -23.18
C ILE A 684 -1.14 -13.86 -24.56
N GLU A 685 -1.60 -15.12 -24.62
CA GLU A 685 -1.85 -15.80 -25.89
C GLU A 685 -3.03 -15.19 -26.65
N ALA A 686 -4.16 -14.95 -25.99
CA ALA A 686 -5.32 -14.31 -26.60
C ALA A 686 -4.99 -12.89 -27.09
N ALA A 687 -4.23 -12.14 -26.28
CA ALA A 687 -3.75 -10.82 -26.65
C ALA A 687 -2.84 -10.85 -27.89
N TRP A 688 -1.92 -11.82 -27.94
CA TRP A 688 -1.01 -12.01 -29.08
C TRP A 688 -1.75 -12.37 -30.37
N GLU A 689 -2.69 -13.33 -30.30
CA GLU A 689 -3.54 -13.72 -31.43
C GLU A 689 -4.34 -12.52 -31.94
N MET A 690 -4.97 -11.75 -31.05
CA MET A 690 -5.75 -10.58 -31.40
C MET A 690 -4.89 -9.49 -32.08
N MET A 691 -3.69 -9.21 -31.56
CA MET A 691 -2.78 -8.21 -32.14
C MET A 691 -2.22 -8.62 -33.50
N ASN A 692 -2.00 -9.91 -33.73
CA ASN A 692 -1.55 -10.41 -35.03
C ASN A 692 -2.66 -10.33 -36.09
N ALA A 693 -3.91 -10.54 -35.68
CA ALA A 693 -5.08 -10.38 -36.55
C ALA A 693 -5.45 -8.91 -36.79
N ASN A 694 -5.10 -8.00 -35.87
CA ASN A 694 -5.55 -6.60 -35.88
C ASN A 694 -4.38 -5.64 -35.59
N SER A 695 -3.80 -5.03 -36.64
CA SER A 695 -2.61 -4.19 -36.52
C SER A 695 -2.84 -2.85 -35.79
N HIS A 696 -4.09 -2.40 -35.72
CA HIS A 696 -4.57 -1.20 -35.04
C HIS A 696 -4.84 -1.40 -33.54
N ILE A 697 -4.83 -2.65 -33.06
CA ILE A 697 -5.04 -2.97 -31.64
C ILE A 697 -3.70 -3.37 -31.02
N ARG A 698 -3.40 -2.83 -29.83
CA ARG A 698 -2.26 -3.28 -29.02
C ARG A 698 -2.71 -3.58 -27.61
N VAL A 699 -2.23 -4.69 -27.06
CA VAL A 699 -2.46 -5.07 -25.67
C VAL A 699 -1.12 -5.08 -24.97
N PHE A 700 -1.01 -4.28 -23.91
CA PHE A 700 0.11 -4.27 -22.99
C PHE A 700 -0.33 -4.97 -21.72
N ALA A 701 0.33 -6.08 -21.38
CA ALA A 701 -0.06 -6.88 -20.23
C ALA A 701 1.13 -7.34 -19.40
N THR A 702 0.91 -7.51 -18.11
CA THR A 702 1.89 -8.17 -17.23
C THR A 702 1.53 -9.62 -16.97
N ILE A 703 2.57 -10.42 -16.79
CA ILE A 703 2.46 -11.81 -16.35
C ILE A 703 3.47 -12.06 -15.23
N ARG A 704 3.11 -12.94 -14.28
CA ARG A 704 4.08 -13.44 -13.31
C ARG A 704 5.12 -14.31 -13.99
N GLU A 705 6.38 -14.09 -13.66
CA GLU A 705 7.48 -14.91 -14.20
C GLU A 705 7.26 -16.40 -13.90
N GLU A 706 6.73 -16.73 -12.72
CA GLU A 706 6.37 -18.09 -12.34
C GLU A 706 5.27 -18.67 -13.26
N ALA A 707 4.26 -17.88 -13.63
CA ALA A 707 3.27 -18.35 -14.58
C ALA A 707 3.88 -18.52 -15.98
N PHE A 708 4.66 -17.54 -16.44
CA PHE A 708 5.28 -17.54 -17.76
C PHE A 708 6.30 -18.67 -17.93
N ALA A 709 7.06 -19.00 -16.89
CA ALA A 709 8.02 -20.10 -16.90
C ALA A 709 7.33 -21.47 -17.00
N ASN A 710 6.15 -21.62 -16.37
CA ASN A 710 5.54 -22.93 -16.09
C ASN A 710 4.38 -23.35 -16.99
N TYR A 711 3.80 -22.46 -17.79
CA TYR A 711 2.81 -22.90 -18.77
C TYR A 711 3.47 -23.58 -19.98
N GLU A 712 2.76 -24.51 -20.61
CA GLU A 712 3.20 -25.19 -21.83
C GLU A 712 2.36 -24.73 -23.01
N SER A 713 3.01 -24.39 -24.12
CA SER A 713 2.36 -23.93 -25.35
C SER A 713 3.31 -23.92 -26.53
N ASP A 714 2.82 -24.30 -27.70
CA ASP A 714 3.57 -24.27 -28.95
C ASP A 714 3.95 -22.83 -29.37
N VAL A 715 3.14 -21.85 -28.97
CA VAL A 715 3.31 -20.42 -29.32
C VAL A 715 4.21 -19.69 -28.31
N LYS A 716 4.54 -20.31 -27.16
CA LYS A 716 5.39 -19.74 -26.12
C LYS A 716 6.74 -19.28 -26.67
N SER A 717 7.33 -20.04 -27.60
CA SER A 717 8.58 -19.70 -28.30
C SER A 717 8.49 -18.35 -29.03
N ASN A 718 7.37 -18.08 -29.72
CA ASN A 718 7.12 -16.84 -30.44
C ASN A 718 6.86 -15.65 -29.49
N LEU A 719 6.25 -15.92 -28.33
CA LEU A 719 5.95 -14.90 -27.32
C LEU A 719 7.20 -14.32 -26.64
N PHE A 720 8.34 -15.03 -26.63
CA PHE A 720 9.61 -14.50 -26.12
C PHE A 720 10.04 -13.22 -26.86
N GLY A 721 9.78 -13.12 -28.16
CA GLY A 721 10.09 -11.94 -28.94
C GLY A 721 9.29 -10.70 -28.51
N ALA A 722 8.05 -10.89 -28.06
CA ALA A 722 7.14 -9.83 -27.64
C ALA A 722 7.17 -9.52 -26.13
N THR A 723 7.75 -10.43 -25.35
CA THR A 723 7.86 -10.34 -23.90
C THR A 723 9.21 -9.77 -23.52
N THR A 724 9.22 -8.84 -22.56
CA THR A 724 10.43 -8.42 -21.86
C THR A 724 10.44 -9.06 -20.48
N ARG A 725 11.46 -9.87 -20.21
CA ARG A 725 11.70 -10.44 -18.89
C ARG A 725 12.54 -9.48 -18.06
N LEU A 726 12.04 -9.08 -16.90
CA LEU A 726 12.80 -8.28 -15.95
C LEU A 726 13.58 -9.19 -15.03
N GLN A 727 14.85 -9.37 -15.37
CA GLN A 727 15.84 -10.01 -14.52
C GLN A 727 17.02 -9.06 -14.39
N TYR A 728 17.62 -9.02 -13.20
CA TYR A 728 18.73 -8.13 -12.87
C TYR A 728 19.97 -8.96 -12.60
N THR A 729 21.04 -8.60 -13.27
CA THR A 729 22.38 -9.09 -12.96
C THR A 729 22.84 -8.53 -11.62
N GLU A 730 23.86 -9.16 -11.04
CA GLU A 730 24.46 -8.68 -9.80
C GLU A 730 24.97 -7.24 -9.91
N GLY A 731 25.60 -6.89 -11.04
CA GLY A 731 26.07 -5.53 -11.31
C GLY A 731 24.92 -4.52 -11.43
N GLU A 732 23.79 -4.89 -12.05
CA GLU A 732 22.62 -4.02 -12.12
C GLU A 732 21.97 -3.80 -10.75
N LEU A 733 21.93 -4.82 -9.88
CA LEU A 733 21.44 -4.68 -8.52
C LEU A 733 22.34 -3.78 -7.65
N ALA A 734 23.66 -3.90 -7.81
CA ALA A 734 24.61 -3.01 -7.16
C ALA A 734 24.44 -1.56 -7.63
N ALA A 735 24.35 -1.33 -8.94
CA ALA A 735 24.11 -0.01 -9.51
C ALA A 735 22.78 0.60 -9.05
N MET A 736 21.73 -0.22 -8.92
CA MET A 736 20.45 0.21 -8.37
C MET A 736 20.61 0.68 -6.92
N LEU A 737 21.38 -0.05 -6.11
CA LEU A 737 21.64 0.31 -4.72
C LEU A 737 22.47 1.60 -4.59
N ASP A 738 23.42 1.82 -5.49
CA ASP A 738 24.17 3.09 -5.58
C ASP A 738 23.21 4.25 -5.90
N GLN A 739 22.28 4.06 -6.85
CA GLN A 739 21.24 5.06 -7.12
C GLN A 739 20.35 5.30 -5.91
N LEU A 740 19.98 4.26 -5.16
CA LEU A 740 19.23 4.42 -3.91
C LEU A 740 20.01 5.23 -2.87
N ALA A 741 21.33 5.05 -2.77
CA ALA A 741 22.18 5.83 -1.87
C ALA A 741 22.23 7.32 -2.27
N VAL A 742 22.28 7.61 -3.58
CA VAL A 742 22.15 8.98 -4.12
C VAL A 742 20.80 9.57 -3.74
N CYS A 743 19.71 8.82 -3.94
CA CYS A 743 18.36 9.32 -3.71
C CYS A 743 18.04 9.54 -2.22
N TYR A 744 18.34 8.56 -1.36
CA TYR A 744 18.00 8.63 0.07
C TYR A 744 18.91 9.56 0.87
N GLU A 745 20.20 9.66 0.51
CA GLU A 745 21.19 10.33 1.36
C GLU A 745 22.10 11.31 0.60
N GLY A 746 21.93 11.48 -0.72
CA GLY A 746 22.77 12.35 -1.54
C GLY A 746 24.22 11.87 -1.67
N ARG A 747 24.48 10.57 -1.48
CA ARG A 747 25.82 9.95 -1.52
C ARG A 747 26.17 9.45 -2.91
N GLN A 748 27.46 9.32 -3.23
CA GLN A 748 27.87 8.89 -4.57
C GLN A 748 27.59 7.40 -4.81
N ASP A 749 27.74 6.56 -3.79
CA ASP A 749 27.54 5.12 -3.88
C ASP A 749 27.11 4.50 -2.53
N PHE A 750 26.73 3.21 -2.56
CA PHE A 750 26.27 2.46 -1.39
C PHE A 750 27.35 2.34 -0.30
N ARG A 751 28.63 2.27 -0.68
CA ARG A 751 29.74 2.10 0.27
C ARG A 751 29.94 3.37 1.09
N GLU A 752 29.84 4.53 0.46
CA GLU A 752 29.85 5.82 1.13
C GLU A 752 28.64 5.97 2.07
N PHE A 753 27.48 5.45 1.67
CA PHE A 753 26.28 5.47 2.50
C PHE A 753 26.43 4.69 3.80
N ILE A 754 26.95 3.46 3.77
CA ILE A 754 27.10 2.64 4.99
C ILE A 754 28.40 2.93 5.77
N GLY A 755 29.40 3.53 5.13
CA GLY A 755 30.66 3.96 5.76
C GLY A 755 31.70 2.84 5.98
N PHE A 756 31.44 1.61 5.51
CA PHE A 756 32.38 0.50 5.53
C PHE A 756 32.17 -0.43 4.33
N ASN A 757 33.22 -1.14 3.91
CA ASN A 757 33.16 -1.98 2.72
C ASN A 757 32.93 -3.46 3.04
N VAL A 758 33.35 -3.89 4.23
CA VAL A 758 33.53 -5.30 4.56
C VAL A 758 32.93 -5.62 5.92
N ILE A 759 32.19 -6.71 5.99
CA ILE A 759 31.67 -7.33 7.21
C ILE A 759 32.69 -8.35 7.73
N ARG A 760 33.10 -8.17 8.98
CA ARG A 760 33.93 -9.04 9.79
C ARG A 760 33.05 -9.78 10.78
N HIS A 761 32.92 -11.08 10.59
CA HIS A 761 32.19 -11.90 11.55
C HIS A 761 33.08 -12.22 12.75
N ALA A 762 32.57 -12.07 13.97
CA ALA A 762 33.27 -12.48 15.18
C ALA A 762 33.66 -13.96 15.19
N GLN A 763 32.97 -14.79 14.40
CA GLN A 763 33.10 -16.25 14.36
C GLN A 763 33.42 -16.81 12.96
N ARG A 764 33.73 -15.98 11.95
CA ARG A 764 34.22 -16.47 10.65
C ARG A 764 35.59 -15.91 10.32
N PRO A 765 36.49 -16.72 9.73
CA PRO A 765 37.84 -16.28 9.42
C PRO A 765 37.88 -15.25 8.28
N ASP A 766 36.99 -15.38 7.30
CA ASP A 766 37.03 -14.54 6.09
C ASP A 766 36.02 -13.39 6.12
N PRO A 767 36.48 -12.15 5.89
CA PRO A 767 35.59 -11.01 5.68
C PRO A 767 34.69 -11.19 4.43
N GLU A 768 33.53 -10.55 4.43
CA GLU A 768 32.59 -10.54 3.30
C GLU A 768 32.31 -9.09 2.85
N ASP A 769 32.20 -8.85 1.54
CA ASP A 769 31.77 -7.55 1.02
C ASP A 769 30.33 -7.26 1.48
N SER A 770 30.04 -6.01 1.85
CA SER A 770 28.77 -5.63 2.49
C SER A 770 27.56 -5.80 1.55
N PHE A 771 27.74 -5.58 0.25
CA PHE A 771 26.71 -5.85 -0.74
C PHE A 771 26.48 -7.36 -0.90
N GLN A 772 27.54 -8.17 -0.96
CA GLN A 772 27.42 -9.63 -1.00
C GLN A 772 26.72 -10.20 0.23
N PHE A 773 27.09 -9.71 1.42
CA PHE A 773 26.43 -10.09 2.67
C PHE A 773 24.93 -9.78 2.59
N MET A 774 24.55 -8.56 2.19
CA MET A 774 23.16 -8.17 2.07
C MET A 774 22.40 -9.01 1.03
N ARG A 775 22.97 -9.18 -0.17
CA ARG A 775 22.40 -9.99 -1.25
C ARG A 775 22.16 -11.43 -0.82
N ARG A 776 23.09 -12.04 -0.08
CA ARG A 776 22.99 -13.40 0.44
C ARG A 776 21.84 -13.59 1.44
N HIS A 777 21.34 -12.51 2.04
CA HIS A 777 20.15 -12.51 2.92
C HIS A 777 18.88 -12.01 2.22
N THR A 778 18.93 -11.79 0.90
CA THR A 778 17.76 -11.49 0.04
C THR A 778 17.63 -12.56 -1.04
N PHE A 779 16.59 -12.45 -1.87
CA PHE A 779 16.37 -13.36 -3.01
C PHE A 779 16.84 -12.72 -4.31
N GLY A 780 17.74 -11.73 -4.23
CA GLY A 780 18.22 -10.99 -5.39
C GLY A 780 17.13 -10.20 -6.11
N ARG A 781 16.08 -9.78 -5.39
CA ARG A 781 14.98 -8.98 -5.97
C ARG A 781 15.19 -7.50 -5.65
N PRO A 782 14.98 -6.60 -6.62
CA PRO A 782 14.98 -5.15 -6.40
C PRO A 782 14.19 -4.68 -5.18
N ARG A 783 12.97 -5.20 -4.98
CA ARG A 783 12.12 -4.84 -3.83
C ARG A 783 12.77 -5.17 -2.49
N ASP A 784 13.50 -6.27 -2.40
CA ASP A 784 14.19 -6.68 -1.17
C ASP A 784 15.27 -5.66 -0.81
N LEU A 785 16.04 -5.21 -1.80
CA LEU A 785 17.09 -4.20 -1.64
C LEU A 785 16.53 -2.82 -1.30
N VAL A 786 15.40 -2.43 -1.91
CA VAL A 786 14.70 -1.19 -1.56
C VAL A 786 14.26 -1.20 -0.10
N ALA A 787 13.67 -2.31 0.36
CA ALA A 787 13.26 -2.45 1.76
C ALA A 787 14.47 -2.35 2.72
N MET A 788 15.58 -2.99 2.38
CA MET A 788 16.81 -2.92 3.19
C MET A 788 17.41 -1.51 3.22
N ALA A 789 17.54 -0.86 2.06
CA ALA A 789 18.08 0.49 1.97
C ALA A 789 17.23 1.50 2.76
N SER A 790 15.91 1.39 2.69
CA SER A 790 14.97 2.22 3.46
C SER A 790 15.18 2.07 4.97
N GLU A 791 15.26 0.84 5.48
CA GLU A 791 15.48 0.58 6.91
C GLU A 791 16.87 1.04 7.39
N MET A 792 17.88 0.94 6.53
CA MET A 792 19.23 1.46 6.83
C MET A 792 19.23 2.99 6.90
N SER A 793 18.57 3.68 5.96
CA SER A 793 18.45 5.15 5.94
C SER A 793 17.76 5.67 7.20
N ALA A 794 16.65 5.02 7.61
CA ALA A 794 15.94 5.36 8.84
C ALA A 794 16.82 5.26 10.11
N ASN A 795 17.87 4.43 10.09
CA ASN A 795 18.77 4.19 11.23
C ASN A 795 20.18 4.77 11.05
N ARG A 796 20.42 5.61 10.03
CA ARG A 796 21.78 5.95 9.56
C ARG A 796 22.73 6.50 10.64
N ASN A 797 22.22 7.32 11.57
CA ASN A 797 23.05 8.01 12.58
C ASN A 797 23.68 7.04 13.59
N THR A 798 23.26 5.78 13.54
CA THR A 798 23.68 4.72 14.46
C THR A 798 24.22 3.50 13.72
N LEU A 799 24.39 3.60 12.40
CA LEU A 799 24.78 2.49 11.55
C LEU A 799 26.24 2.10 11.84
N SER A 800 26.42 1.06 12.65
CA SER A 800 27.68 0.34 12.81
C SER A 800 27.62 -0.97 12.02
N GLU A 801 28.76 -1.63 11.85
CA GLU A 801 28.83 -2.94 11.20
C GLU A 801 27.89 -3.98 11.85
N ASP A 802 27.83 -4.01 13.19
CA ASP A 802 26.92 -4.88 13.95
C ASP A 802 25.46 -4.50 13.75
N ARG A 803 25.15 -3.20 13.80
CA ARG A 803 23.77 -2.73 13.59
C ARG A 803 23.30 -2.97 12.16
N PHE A 804 24.18 -2.82 11.16
CA PHE A 804 23.90 -3.18 9.77
C PHE A 804 23.54 -4.66 9.65
N CYS A 805 24.35 -5.56 10.22
CA CYS A 805 24.06 -6.99 10.21
C CYS A 805 22.71 -7.28 10.87
N LYS A 806 22.45 -6.66 12.03
CA LYS A 806 21.18 -6.80 12.75
C LYS A 806 19.98 -6.31 11.91
N THR A 807 20.08 -5.16 11.26
CA THR A 807 19.03 -4.63 10.38
C THR A 807 18.77 -5.60 9.22
N VAL A 808 19.81 -6.10 8.55
CA VAL A 808 19.67 -7.09 7.48
C VAL A 808 18.94 -8.34 7.99
N TYR A 809 19.37 -8.89 9.13
CA TYR A 809 18.76 -10.06 9.75
C TYR A 809 17.30 -9.86 10.12
N GLU A 810 16.95 -8.71 10.72
CA GLU A 810 15.60 -8.41 11.15
C GLU A 810 14.68 -8.17 9.97
N THR A 811 15.09 -7.34 9.01
CA THR A 811 14.30 -7.03 7.81
C THR A 811 14.07 -8.26 6.93
N SER A 812 15.08 -9.11 6.75
CA SER A 812 14.92 -10.38 6.04
C SER A 812 13.88 -11.29 6.71
N ALA A 813 13.92 -11.41 8.03
CA ALA A 813 13.02 -12.29 8.77
C ALA A 813 11.58 -11.76 8.86
N THR A 814 11.39 -10.46 9.12
CA THR A 814 10.05 -9.90 9.37
C THR A 814 9.30 -9.60 8.08
N SER A 815 9.98 -8.99 7.11
CA SER A 815 9.37 -8.49 5.88
C SER A 815 9.53 -9.49 4.73
N LEU A 816 10.75 -9.96 4.44
CA LEU A 816 10.99 -10.74 3.22
C LEU A 816 10.43 -12.16 3.31
N VAL A 817 10.77 -12.91 4.35
CA VAL A 817 10.34 -14.31 4.52
C VAL A 817 8.82 -14.44 4.55
N THR A 818 8.14 -13.58 5.32
CA THR A 818 6.68 -13.59 5.43
C THR A 818 6.02 -13.36 4.07
N ASN A 819 6.48 -12.33 3.35
CA ASN A 819 5.97 -12.00 2.02
C ASN A 819 6.17 -13.14 1.01
N ILE A 820 7.27 -13.90 1.12
CA ILE A 820 7.57 -14.98 0.18
C ILE A 820 6.61 -16.14 0.32
N PHE A 821 6.30 -16.57 1.54
CA PHE A 821 5.30 -17.61 1.75
C PHE A 821 3.92 -17.20 1.20
N ASP A 822 3.53 -15.94 1.37
CA ASP A 822 2.28 -15.44 0.81
C ASP A 822 2.32 -15.35 -0.72
N GLU A 823 3.49 -15.05 -1.30
CA GLU A 823 3.69 -14.96 -2.74
C GLU A 823 3.66 -16.31 -3.44
N VAL A 824 4.23 -17.35 -2.83
CA VAL A 824 4.28 -18.70 -3.40
C VAL A 824 3.19 -19.61 -2.85
N GLN A 825 2.25 -19.08 -2.06
CA GLN A 825 1.21 -19.84 -1.37
C GLN A 825 0.47 -20.83 -2.28
N VAL A 826 0.20 -20.45 -3.54
CA VAL A 826 -0.46 -21.27 -4.56
C VAL A 826 0.30 -22.57 -4.89
N PHE A 827 1.61 -22.62 -4.59
CA PHE A 827 2.48 -23.76 -4.83
C PHE A 827 2.78 -24.57 -3.55
N LEU A 828 2.35 -24.09 -2.39
CA LEU A 828 2.60 -24.75 -1.10
C LEU A 828 1.48 -25.75 -0.79
N THR A 829 1.86 -26.86 -0.17
CA THR A 829 0.93 -27.93 0.24
C THR A 829 0.86 -28.04 1.76
N CYS A 830 2.00 -28.29 2.43
CA CYS A 830 2.10 -28.41 3.90
C CYS A 830 2.22 -27.05 4.58
N LEU A 831 2.95 -26.13 3.96
CA LEU A 831 3.37 -24.86 4.55
C LEU A 831 2.45 -23.69 4.14
N ALA A 832 1.27 -23.99 3.57
CA ALA A 832 0.30 -22.98 3.19
C ALA A 832 -0.30 -22.24 4.41
N GLN A 833 -0.47 -22.93 5.53
CA GLN A 833 -0.98 -22.36 6.79
C GLN A 833 0.14 -21.83 7.68
N ARG A 834 -0.10 -20.70 8.34
CA ARG A 834 0.91 -20.04 9.20
C ARG A 834 1.33 -20.91 10.38
N GLU A 835 0.39 -21.60 11.02
CA GLU A 835 0.67 -22.45 12.19
C GLU A 835 1.59 -23.62 11.82
N ASP A 836 1.31 -24.29 10.70
CA ASP A 836 2.15 -25.37 10.18
C ASP A 836 3.55 -24.90 9.84
N ARG A 837 3.69 -23.71 9.24
CA ARG A 837 5.00 -23.07 9.01
C ARG A 837 5.78 -22.88 10.29
N LEU A 838 5.16 -22.28 11.31
CA LEU A 838 5.84 -22.00 12.57
C LEU A 838 6.25 -23.29 13.28
N ARG A 839 5.37 -24.30 13.30
CA ARG A 839 5.65 -25.63 13.86
C ARG A 839 6.81 -26.32 13.15
N PHE A 840 6.79 -26.32 11.81
CA PHE A 840 7.86 -26.91 11.02
C PHE A 840 9.18 -26.17 11.22
N LEU A 841 9.21 -24.85 11.10
CA LEU A 841 10.44 -24.07 11.27
C LEU A 841 11.01 -24.21 12.68
N ALA A 842 10.16 -24.33 13.70
CA ALA A 842 10.59 -24.60 15.07
C ALA A 842 11.27 -25.97 15.24
N SER A 843 11.03 -26.94 14.36
CA SER A 843 11.69 -28.26 14.41
C SER A 843 13.11 -28.26 13.82
N ILE A 844 13.44 -27.31 12.94
CA ILE A 844 14.76 -27.20 12.30
C ILE A 844 15.80 -26.73 13.31
N ALA A 845 16.84 -27.54 13.54
CA ALA A 845 17.88 -27.23 14.51
C ALA A 845 19.02 -26.40 13.93
N HIS A 846 19.43 -26.68 12.69
CA HIS A 846 20.66 -26.14 12.08
C HIS A 846 20.40 -25.68 10.63
N ASN A 847 21.23 -24.76 10.13
CA ASN A 847 21.09 -24.20 8.77
C ASN A 847 21.63 -25.10 7.64
N VAL A 848 22.34 -26.18 7.97
CA VAL A 848 22.82 -27.21 7.04
C VAL A 848 22.29 -28.53 7.58
N LEU A 849 21.70 -29.33 6.72
CA LEU A 849 21.04 -30.59 7.06
C LEU A 849 21.54 -31.67 6.11
N SER A 850 21.96 -32.81 6.63
CA SER A 850 22.14 -34.00 5.80
C SER A 850 20.77 -34.53 5.34
N ARG A 851 20.78 -35.42 4.35
CA ARG A 851 19.58 -36.17 3.97
C ARG A 851 18.93 -36.86 5.18
N GLN A 852 19.69 -37.45 6.09
CA GLN A 852 19.11 -38.12 7.27
C GLN A 852 18.45 -37.12 8.24
N ASP A 853 19.07 -35.96 8.47
CA ASP A 853 18.48 -34.93 9.33
C ASP A 853 17.14 -34.42 8.79
N ALA A 854 17.06 -34.19 7.47
CA ALA A 854 15.85 -33.69 6.84
C ALA A 854 14.72 -34.74 6.85
N VAL A 855 15.03 -36.04 6.78
CA VAL A 855 14.06 -37.13 7.01
C VAL A 855 13.53 -37.08 8.45
N ALA A 856 14.42 -37.05 9.44
CA ALA A 856 14.03 -37.07 10.85
C ALA A 856 13.13 -35.89 11.22
N VAL A 857 13.42 -34.70 10.67
CA VAL A 857 12.58 -33.51 10.83
C VAL A 857 11.22 -33.68 10.15
N CYS A 858 11.16 -34.32 8.97
CA CYS A 858 9.91 -34.61 8.28
C CYS A 858 9.02 -35.59 9.07
N GLU A 859 9.61 -36.67 9.60
CA GLU A 859 8.91 -37.64 10.44
C GLU A 859 8.34 -36.96 11.67
N GLN A 860 9.14 -36.13 12.35
CA GLN A 860 8.69 -35.35 13.50
C GLN A 860 7.52 -34.42 13.15
N PHE A 861 7.59 -33.72 12.01
CA PHE A 861 6.54 -32.80 11.57
C PHE A 861 5.22 -33.52 11.28
N ASN A 862 5.29 -34.69 10.64
CA ASN A 862 4.13 -35.51 10.29
C ASN A 862 3.66 -36.43 11.43
N GLY A 863 4.36 -36.45 12.58
CA GLY A 863 4.01 -37.30 13.72
C GLY A 863 4.28 -38.80 13.48
N LEU A 864 5.23 -39.12 12.60
CA LEU A 864 5.64 -40.49 12.29
C LEU A 864 6.68 -41.01 13.29
N ALA A 865 6.78 -42.33 13.44
CA ALA A 865 7.83 -42.94 14.26
C ALA A 865 9.21 -42.79 13.56
N PRO A 866 10.32 -42.64 14.31
CA PRO A 866 11.65 -42.54 13.72
C PRO A 866 11.99 -43.75 12.82
N GLY A 867 12.49 -43.49 11.61
CA GLY A 867 12.87 -44.53 10.64
C GLY A 867 11.70 -45.13 9.84
N THR A 868 10.51 -44.52 9.91
CA THR A 868 9.35 -44.85 9.07
C THR A 868 9.61 -44.48 7.60
N LEU A 869 10.22 -43.32 7.36
CA LEU A 869 10.63 -42.87 6.04
C LEU A 869 12.06 -43.37 5.80
N GLN A 870 12.20 -44.48 5.07
CA GLN A 870 13.53 -45.06 4.79
C GLN A 870 14.34 -44.25 3.77
N HIS A 871 13.67 -43.66 2.78
CA HIS A 871 14.30 -42.87 1.72
C HIS A 871 13.47 -41.62 1.44
N PHE A 872 14.14 -40.50 1.14
CA PHE A 872 13.49 -39.38 0.46
C PHE A 872 13.01 -39.86 -0.90
N GLY A 873 11.69 -40.03 -1.07
CA GLY A 873 11.00 -40.03 -2.36
C GLY A 873 10.43 -41.36 -2.90
N GLU A 874 10.89 -42.53 -2.46
CA GLU A 874 10.48 -43.78 -3.15
C GLU A 874 9.29 -44.54 -2.51
N ASP A 875 9.00 -44.36 -1.21
CA ASP A 875 8.07 -45.24 -0.47
C ASP A 875 6.84 -44.56 0.18
N SER A 876 6.70 -43.23 0.09
CA SER A 876 5.70 -42.49 0.88
C SER A 876 4.67 -41.74 0.03
N GLY A 877 3.99 -42.47 -0.87
CA GLY A 877 2.99 -41.90 -1.80
C GLY A 877 1.87 -41.06 -1.16
N ASP A 878 1.72 -41.10 0.17
CA ASP A 878 0.70 -40.36 0.93
C ASP A 878 1.26 -39.31 1.92
N VAL A 879 2.60 -39.14 2.06
CA VAL A 879 3.20 -38.20 3.04
C VAL A 879 3.86 -37.01 2.35
N TYR A 880 3.33 -35.82 2.58
CA TYR A 880 3.87 -34.59 2.00
C TYR A 880 5.07 -34.05 2.80
N HIS A 881 6.18 -33.79 2.09
CA HIS A 881 7.41 -33.27 2.70
C HIS A 881 7.39 -31.72 2.83
N PRO A 882 7.47 -31.13 4.03
CA PRO A 882 7.52 -29.67 4.21
C PRO A 882 8.79 -29.03 3.63
N PHE A 883 9.89 -29.78 3.48
CA PHE A 883 11.10 -29.31 2.80
C PHE A 883 10.90 -29.07 1.30
N ARG A 884 9.97 -29.80 0.67
CA ARG A 884 9.57 -29.53 -0.73
C ARG A 884 9.00 -28.14 -0.84
N ASP A 885 8.10 -27.77 0.05
CA ASP A 885 7.50 -26.43 0.09
C ASP A 885 8.54 -25.33 0.35
N LEU A 886 9.54 -25.56 1.22
CA LEU A 886 10.67 -24.63 1.35
C LEU A 886 11.50 -24.52 0.07
N TYR A 887 11.75 -25.64 -0.62
CA TYR A 887 12.48 -25.64 -1.89
C TYR A 887 11.71 -24.88 -2.97
N LEU A 888 10.40 -25.09 -3.08
CA LEU A 888 9.51 -24.35 -3.98
C LEU A 888 9.51 -22.84 -3.68
N ALA A 889 9.61 -22.46 -2.40
CA ALA A 889 9.74 -21.07 -1.97
C ALA A 889 11.13 -20.46 -2.23
N GLY A 890 12.13 -21.23 -2.68
CA GLY A 890 13.53 -20.79 -2.80
C GLY A 890 14.25 -20.63 -1.46
N LEU A 891 13.67 -21.20 -0.41
CA LEU A 891 14.16 -21.11 0.97
C LEU A 891 14.99 -22.32 1.40
N LEU A 892 14.99 -23.39 0.59
CA LEU A 892 15.87 -24.53 0.69
C LEU A 892 16.80 -24.56 -0.51
N GLY A 893 18.10 -24.67 -0.26
CA GLY A 893 19.12 -24.89 -1.26
C GLY A 893 19.59 -26.34 -1.27
N VAL A 894 20.16 -26.74 -2.39
CA VAL A 894 20.76 -28.06 -2.61
C VAL A 894 22.19 -27.90 -3.10
N VAL A 895 23.00 -28.93 -2.92
CA VAL A 895 24.33 -29.03 -3.52
C VAL A 895 24.20 -29.84 -4.81
N GLU A 896 24.58 -29.25 -5.93
CA GLU A 896 24.57 -29.88 -7.25
C GLU A 896 25.83 -29.55 -8.06
N ALA A 897 26.14 -30.36 -9.06
CA ALA A 897 27.24 -30.08 -9.98
C ALA A 897 26.85 -28.96 -10.95
N ASP A 898 27.65 -27.90 -10.99
CA ASP A 898 27.51 -26.82 -11.95
C ASP A 898 27.66 -27.33 -13.39
N SER A 899 26.72 -26.98 -14.26
CA SER A 899 26.63 -27.53 -15.62
C SER A 899 27.81 -27.13 -16.52
N GLU A 900 28.48 -26.01 -16.23
CA GLU A 900 29.58 -25.50 -17.05
C GLU A 900 30.95 -25.97 -16.52
N THR A 901 31.13 -25.94 -15.20
CA THR A 901 32.42 -26.19 -14.56
C THR A 901 32.56 -27.59 -13.96
N GLY A 902 31.43 -28.32 -13.79
CA GLY A 902 31.38 -29.62 -13.12
C GLY A 902 31.68 -29.58 -11.62
N LYS A 903 31.94 -28.40 -11.05
CA LYS A 903 32.20 -28.23 -9.61
C LYS A 903 30.89 -28.23 -8.83
N GLN A 904 30.94 -28.74 -7.60
CA GLN A 904 29.78 -28.69 -6.71
C GLN A 904 29.50 -27.25 -6.26
N VAL A 905 28.25 -26.81 -6.39
CA VAL A 905 27.78 -25.47 -6.05
C VAL A 905 26.47 -25.53 -5.28
N GLN A 906 26.23 -24.50 -4.48
CA GLN A 906 25.02 -24.32 -3.71
C GLN A 906 23.96 -23.64 -4.59
N ARG A 907 22.92 -24.39 -4.95
CA ARG A 907 21.80 -23.93 -5.77
C ARG A 907 20.61 -23.63 -4.88
N PHE A 908 20.07 -22.43 -5.02
CA PHE A 908 18.80 -22.03 -4.42
C PHE A 908 17.86 -21.70 -5.57
N ARG A 909 16.63 -22.15 -5.45
CA ARG A 909 15.63 -21.89 -6.46
C ARG A 909 15.39 -20.39 -6.58
N GLN A 910 15.50 -19.89 -7.80
CA GLN A 910 15.15 -18.53 -8.15
C GLN A 910 13.71 -18.49 -8.68
N PRO A 911 13.02 -17.34 -8.58
CA PRO A 911 11.64 -17.22 -9.04
C PRO A 911 11.39 -17.54 -10.52
N HIS A 912 12.43 -17.48 -11.36
CA HIS A 912 12.36 -17.77 -12.79
C HIS A 912 12.67 -19.23 -13.13
N ASP A 913 13.07 -20.04 -12.15
CA ASP A 913 13.33 -21.46 -12.37
C ASP A 913 12.00 -22.19 -12.62
N VAL A 914 11.99 -23.03 -13.66
CA VAL A 914 10.82 -23.84 -14.03
C VAL A 914 10.44 -24.72 -12.84
N LEU A 915 9.18 -24.59 -12.40
CA LEU A 915 8.49 -25.53 -11.53
C LEU A 915 8.10 -26.73 -12.40
N GLN A 916 9.08 -27.56 -12.75
CA GLN A 916 8.74 -28.92 -13.14
C GLN A 916 7.90 -29.51 -12.01
N ASP A 917 6.97 -30.42 -12.32
CA ASP A 917 6.43 -31.30 -11.28
C ASP A 917 7.59 -32.15 -10.76
N ILE A 918 8.39 -31.57 -9.88
CA ILE A 918 9.07 -32.31 -8.84
C ILE A 918 7.90 -33.01 -8.15
N GLY A 919 7.82 -34.33 -8.30
CA GLY A 919 6.72 -35.14 -7.82
C GLY A 919 6.55 -35.01 -6.31
N PHE A 920 6.55 -36.12 -5.58
CA PHE A 920 6.65 -36.04 -4.13
C PHE A 920 8.08 -35.69 -3.65
N ASP A 921 9.05 -35.67 -4.57
CA ASP A 921 10.46 -35.79 -4.23
C ASP A 921 11.18 -34.44 -4.18
N LEU A 922 12.29 -34.40 -3.45
CA LEU A 922 13.26 -33.30 -3.51
C LEU A 922 14.37 -33.64 -4.51
N PRO A 923 15.17 -32.66 -4.97
CA PRO A 923 16.36 -32.96 -5.75
C PRO A 923 17.29 -33.90 -4.97
N ASP A 924 17.92 -34.84 -5.68
CA ASP A 924 18.89 -35.76 -5.08
C ASP A 924 20.15 -34.99 -4.68
N SER A 925 20.26 -34.70 -3.40
CA SER A 925 21.35 -33.95 -2.81
C SER A 925 21.68 -34.51 -1.43
N GLU A 926 22.97 -34.61 -1.14
CA GLU A 926 23.47 -35.10 0.15
C GLU A 926 23.18 -34.09 1.27
N PHE A 927 23.25 -32.80 0.95
CA PHE A 927 23.09 -31.69 1.89
C PHE A 927 22.02 -30.71 1.43
N PHE A 928 21.13 -30.38 2.35
CA PHE A 928 20.12 -29.34 2.20
C PHE A 928 20.50 -28.10 3.02
N LEU A 929 20.32 -26.93 2.42
CA LEU A 929 20.84 -25.66 2.94
C LEU A 929 19.68 -24.70 3.24
N ILE A 930 19.52 -24.28 4.48
CA ILE A 930 18.52 -23.29 4.85
C ILE A 930 18.98 -21.91 4.41
N HIS A 931 18.12 -21.21 3.66
CA HIS A 931 18.46 -19.88 3.14
C HIS A 931 18.78 -18.91 4.30
N PRO A 932 19.85 -18.08 4.20
CA PRO A 932 20.27 -17.22 5.30
C PRO A 932 19.20 -16.24 5.81
N ALA A 933 18.29 -15.82 4.92
CA ALA A 933 17.13 -14.99 5.28
C ALA A 933 16.22 -15.63 6.36
N LEU A 934 16.18 -16.97 6.47
CA LEU A 934 15.38 -17.68 7.46
C LEU A 934 16.03 -17.78 8.84
N ASN A 935 17.35 -17.59 8.94
CA ASN A 935 18.09 -17.90 10.16
C ASN A 935 17.52 -17.21 11.40
N SER A 936 17.32 -15.89 11.31
CA SER A 936 16.77 -15.08 12.41
C SER A 936 15.30 -15.36 12.66
N PHE A 937 14.56 -15.76 11.62
CA PHE A 937 13.15 -16.15 11.76
C PHE A 937 13.02 -17.46 12.54
N ILE A 938 13.79 -18.49 12.17
CA ILE A 938 13.81 -19.79 12.87
C ILE A 938 14.31 -19.61 14.30
N ALA A 939 15.38 -18.83 14.50
CA ALA A 939 15.92 -18.57 15.83
C ALA A 939 14.88 -17.99 16.78
N LYS A 940 14.01 -17.08 16.31
CA LYS A 940 12.92 -16.50 17.11
C LYS A 940 11.84 -17.52 17.49
N GLN A 941 11.61 -18.57 16.69
CA GLN A 941 10.60 -19.60 16.99
C GLN A 941 11.09 -20.62 18.03
N ARG A 942 12.39 -20.66 18.32
CA ARG A 942 12.98 -21.68 19.19
C ARG A 942 13.35 -21.10 20.55
N SER A 943 12.54 -21.42 21.57
CA SER A 943 12.76 -20.99 22.96
C SER A 943 13.57 -21.98 23.80
N LYS A 944 13.39 -23.29 23.58
CA LYS A 944 14.01 -24.35 24.41
C LYS A 944 15.38 -24.81 23.91
N ASN A 945 15.57 -24.89 22.59
CA ASN A 945 16.82 -25.37 21.96
C ASN A 945 17.27 -24.34 20.91
N PRO A 946 18.39 -23.63 21.09
CA PRO A 946 18.76 -22.55 20.18
C PRO A 946 19.02 -23.08 18.76
N TYR A 947 18.53 -22.34 17.76
CA TYR A 947 18.90 -22.55 16.36
C TYR A 947 20.39 -22.25 16.17
N ARG A 948 21.10 -23.08 15.39
CA ARG A 948 22.53 -22.90 15.14
C ARG A 948 22.83 -22.68 13.67
N VAL A 949 23.75 -21.74 13.43
CA VAL A 949 24.27 -21.46 12.11
C VAL A 949 25.71 -21.97 12.06
N HIS A 950 26.00 -22.85 11.11
CA HIS A 950 27.33 -23.37 10.87
C HIS A 950 28.28 -22.21 10.55
N GLN A 951 29.40 -22.17 11.28
CA GLN A 951 30.34 -21.05 11.23
C GLN A 951 31.20 -21.12 9.97
N HIS A 952 31.69 -22.31 9.64
CA HIS A 952 32.68 -22.50 8.58
C HIS A 952 32.09 -22.84 7.21
N ILE A 953 30.77 -23.01 7.12
CA ILE A 953 30.06 -23.24 5.85
C ILE A 953 29.28 -21.98 5.50
N ARG A 954 29.73 -21.27 4.44
CA ARG A 954 29.03 -20.09 3.94
C ARG A 954 27.87 -20.53 3.06
N VAL A 955 26.66 -20.44 3.60
CA VAL A 955 25.43 -20.76 2.86
C VAL A 955 24.99 -19.56 2.02
N GLY A 956 24.81 -19.77 0.70
CA GLY A 956 24.28 -18.77 -0.23
C GLY A 956 24.23 -19.27 -1.67
N HIS A 957 23.37 -18.67 -2.50
CA HIS A 957 23.24 -19.03 -3.91
C HIS A 957 24.55 -18.79 -4.69
N GLY A 958 24.96 -19.78 -5.49
CA GLY A 958 26.16 -19.72 -6.33
C GLY A 958 27.49 -19.89 -5.57
N GLN A 959 27.45 -20.15 -4.26
CA GLN A 959 28.66 -20.46 -3.48
C GLN A 959 29.17 -21.85 -3.83
N PHE A 960 30.50 -22.03 -3.85
CA PHE A 960 31.08 -23.36 -4.06
C PHE A 960 30.83 -24.28 -2.85
N TRP A 961 30.61 -25.55 -3.15
CA TRP A 961 30.63 -26.61 -2.16
C TRP A 961 31.93 -27.39 -2.29
N GLU A 962 32.85 -27.14 -1.36
CA GLU A 962 34.15 -27.76 -1.37
C GLU A 962 34.09 -29.12 -0.66
N PRO A 963 34.90 -30.12 -1.06
CA PRO A 963 34.84 -31.46 -0.48
C PRO A 963 34.96 -31.49 1.05
N TYR A 964 35.76 -30.59 1.63
CA TYR A 964 35.96 -30.49 3.07
C TYR A 964 34.76 -29.91 3.84
N HIS A 965 33.72 -29.40 3.17
CA HIS A 965 32.51 -28.92 3.86
C HIS A 965 31.69 -30.05 4.48
N GLY A 966 31.71 -31.26 3.91
CA GLY A 966 31.04 -32.43 4.51
C GLY A 966 31.58 -32.75 5.91
N PRO A 967 32.90 -32.98 6.05
CA PRO A 967 33.50 -33.17 7.37
C PRO A 967 33.34 -31.97 8.32
N PHE A 968 33.36 -30.73 7.80
CA PHE A 968 33.10 -29.53 8.63
C PHE A 968 31.69 -29.56 9.24
N TYR A 969 30.69 -29.98 8.46
CA TYR A 969 29.33 -30.16 8.94
C TYR A 969 29.27 -31.21 10.05
N GLU A 970 29.87 -32.39 9.85
CA GLU A 970 29.83 -33.46 10.86
C GLU A 970 30.52 -33.06 12.17
N ILE A 971 31.65 -32.36 12.10
CA ILE A 971 32.35 -31.87 13.30
C ILE A 971 31.51 -30.82 14.03
N GLU A 972 31.00 -29.80 13.33
CA GLU A 972 30.20 -28.75 13.95
C GLU A 972 28.87 -29.28 14.52
N LYS A 973 28.29 -30.33 13.92
CA LYS A 973 27.11 -31.04 14.44
C LYS A 973 27.38 -31.68 15.80
N GLN A 974 28.55 -32.27 15.98
CA GLN A 974 28.97 -32.93 17.22
C GLN A 974 29.35 -31.95 18.33
N LEU A 975 29.82 -30.74 17.98
CA LEU A 975 30.15 -29.66 18.91
C LEU A 975 28.90 -29.04 19.55
N THR A 976 28.25 -29.79 20.45
CA THR A 976 27.02 -29.40 21.14
C THR A 976 27.27 -28.71 22.50
N PRO A 977 26.32 -27.89 23.01
CA PRO A 977 26.34 -27.31 24.37
C PRO A 977 26.34 -28.33 25.50
N ALA A 978 26.08 -29.61 25.20
CA ALA A 978 26.26 -30.69 26.16
C ALA A 978 27.74 -30.95 26.47
N MET A 979 28.65 -30.48 25.62
CA MET A 979 30.09 -30.48 25.85
C MET A 979 30.51 -29.28 26.71
N SER A 980 31.68 -29.38 27.37
CA SER A 980 32.21 -28.23 28.12
C SER A 980 32.56 -27.07 27.16
N GLN A 981 32.40 -25.85 27.65
CA GLN A 981 32.66 -24.63 26.89
C GLN A 981 34.11 -24.59 26.36
N GLU A 982 35.06 -25.17 27.10
CA GLU A 982 36.46 -25.31 26.71
C GLU A 982 36.64 -26.22 25.48
N VAL A 983 35.92 -27.33 25.42
CA VAL A 983 35.99 -28.30 24.33
C VAL A 983 35.33 -27.73 23.07
N THR A 984 34.17 -27.11 23.21
CA THR A 984 33.49 -26.42 22.10
C THR A 984 34.36 -25.29 21.53
N ALA A 985 34.98 -24.48 22.40
CA ALA A 985 35.88 -23.41 21.98
C ALA A 985 37.15 -23.96 21.28
N ALA A 986 37.73 -25.05 21.78
CA ALA A 986 38.88 -25.70 21.16
C ALA A 986 38.55 -26.26 19.76
N GLY A 987 37.39 -26.90 19.61
CA GLY A 987 36.91 -27.43 18.33
C GLY A 987 36.71 -26.34 17.27
N TYR A 988 35.99 -25.27 17.61
CA TYR A 988 35.78 -24.14 16.69
C TYR A 988 37.09 -23.42 16.35
N TRP A 989 37.99 -23.24 17.32
CA TRP A 989 39.31 -22.66 17.07
C TRP A 989 40.10 -23.50 16.05
N LEU A 990 40.12 -24.83 16.22
CA LEU A 990 40.86 -25.72 15.34
C LEU A 990 40.30 -25.68 13.91
N LEU A 991 38.97 -25.73 13.74
CA LEU A 991 38.32 -25.58 12.44
C LEU A 991 38.67 -24.25 11.78
N SER A 992 38.71 -23.15 12.53
CA SER A 992 39.09 -21.84 12.00
C SER A 992 40.54 -21.81 11.51
N GLN A 993 41.47 -22.44 12.24
CA GLN A 993 42.86 -22.56 11.80
C GLN A 993 42.99 -23.42 10.55
N ILE A 994 42.29 -24.56 10.50
CA ILE A 994 42.28 -25.45 9.33
C ILE A 994 41.74 -24.69 8.12
N HIS A 995 40.60 -24.01 8.25
CA HIS A 995 39.99 -23.24 7.17
C HIS A 995 40.93 -22.16 6.60
N ALA A 996 41.61 -21.41 7.47
CA ALA A 996 42.55 -20.36 7.06
C ALA A 996 43.76 -20.91 6.29
N HIS A 997 44.20 -22.13 6.62
CA HIS A 997 45.40 -22.72 6.03
C HIS A 997 45.15 -23.66 4.86
N LEU A 998 43.91 -24.18 4.71
CA LEU A 998 43.50 -25.08 3.61
C LEU A 998 43.82 -24.52 2.22
N LYS A 999 43.77 -23.20 2.05
CA LYS A 999 44.03 -22.53 0.76
C LYS A 999 45.44 -21.92 0.63
N SER A 1000 46.25 -21.90 1.70
CA SER A 1000 47.43 -21.03 1.77
C SER A 1000 48.73 -21.71 2.21
N ASN A 1001 48.71 -22.74 3.07
CA ASN A 1001 49.94 -23.31 3.62
C ASN A 1001 49.83 -24.76 4.15
N ARG A 1002 50.16 -25.75 3.30
CA ARG A 1002 50.12 -27.19 3.61
C ARG A 1002 51.00 -27.60 4.81
N GLN A 1003 52.13 -26.92 5.02
CA GLN A 1003 53.08 -27.24 6.10
C GLN A 1003 52.55 -26.81 7.48
N GLN A 1004 51.75 -25.75 7.51
CA GLN A 1004 51.08 -25.25 8.72
C GLN A 1004 49.94 -26.18 9.14
N ILE A 1005 49.20 -26.73 8.18
CA ILE A 1005 48.18 -27.77 8.42
C ILE A 1005 48.83 -29.00 9.08
N GLN A 1006 49.91 -29.53 8.51
CA GLN A 1006 50.62 -30.67 9.10
C GLN A 1006 51.10 -30.40 10.54
N THR A 1007 51.49 -29.16 10.83
CA THR A 1007 51.90 -28.74 12.19
C THR A 1007 50.71 -28.68 13.15
N LEU A 1008 49.55 -28.18 12.70
CA LEU A 1008 48.32 -28.13 13.51
C LEU A 1008 47.83 -29.52 13.94
N PHE A 1009 48.00 -30.52 13.08
CA PHE A 1009 47.65 -31.92 13.36
C PHE A 1009 48.77 -32.72 14.05
N SER A 1010 49.93 -32.11 14.33
CA SER A 1010 50.97 -32.76 15.13
C SER A 1010 50.54 -32.82 16.60
N MET A 1011 50.75 -33.98 17.26
CA MET A 1011 50.20 -34.35 18.58
C MET A 1011 50.52 -33.41 19.77
N ASN A 1012 51.23 -32.30 19.57
CA ASN A 1012 51.68 -31.40 20.63
C ASN A 1012 50.88 -30.09 20.77
N SER A 1013 49.77 -29.90 20.08
CA SER A 1013 48.92 -28.71 20.31
C SER A 1013 47.97 -28.91 21.51
N ALA A 1014 47.89 -27.90 22.38
CA ALA A 1014 47.10 -27.94 23.61
C ALA A 1014 45.59 -28.19 23.34
N GLN A 1015 45.09 -27.71 22.20
CA GLN A 1015 43.70 -27.82 21.78
C GLN A 1015 43.35 -29.26 21.37
N TRP A 1016 44.24 -29.96 20.68
CA TRP A 1016 44.08 -31.39 20.35
C TRP A 1016 44.04 -32.27 21.60
N ASN A 1017 44.89 -31.96 22.59
CA ASN A 1017 44.87 -32.67 23.87
C ASN A 1017 43.57 -32.40 24.65
N THR A 1018 43.03 -31.20 24.57
CA THR A 1018 41.75 -30.83 25.19
C THR A 1018 40.57 -31.61 24.58
N LEU A 1019 40.55 -31.76 23.25
CA LEU A 1019 39.54 -32.54 22.53
C LEU A 1019 39.60 -34.04 22.88
N ARG A 1020 40.81 -34.61 22.98
CA ARG A 1020 41.00 -36.03 23.36
C ARG A 1020 40.65 -36.35 24.81
N ALA A 1021 40.70 -35.36 25.70
CA ALA A 1021 40.41 -35.55 27.12
C ALA A 1021 38.89 -35.59 27.44
N ALA A 1022 38.03 -35.24 26.48
CA ALA A 1022 36.60 -35.04 26.70
C ALA A 1022 35.74 -36.29 26.38
N SER A 1023 35.71 -37.28 27.27
CA SER A 1023 34.79 -38.44 27.16
C SER A 1023 33.32 -38.02 27.42
N PRO A 1024 32.28 -38.52 26.69
CA PRO A 1024 32.24 -39.77 25.90
C PRO A 1024 31.87 -39.67 24.40
N LEU A 1025 31.76 -38.48 23.78
CA LEU A 1025 31.33 -38.29 22.37
C LEU A 1025 32.50 -38.23 21.35
N THR A 1026 33.65 -38.85 21.65
CA THR A 1026 34.95 -38.52 21.03
C THR A 1026 35.34 -39.29 19.76
N ASP A 1027 34.85 -40.50 19.51
CA ASP A 1027 35.41 -41.31 18.41
C ASP A 1027 34.99 -40.81 17.02
N GLU A 1028 33.72 -40.42 16.85
CA GLU A 1028 33.24 -39.81 15.59
C GLU A 1028 33.88 -38.43 15.36
N LEU A 1029 33.98 -37.60 16.39
CA LEU A 1029 34.60 -36.28 16.28
C LEU A 1029 36.08 -36.38 15.87
N ILE A 1030 36.81 -37.34 16.45
CA ILE A 1030 38.21 -37.60 16.10
C ILE A 1030 38.31 -38.17 14.69
N TYR A 1031 37.44 -39.12 14.31
CA TYR A 1031 37.39 -39.69 12.97
C TYR A 1031 37.27 -38.60 11.89
N TRP A 1032 36.28 -37.70 12.01
CA TRP A 1032 36.07 -36.64 11.02
C TRP A 1032 37.22 -35.62 11.00
N LEU A 1033 37.84 -35.34 12.14
CA LEU A 1033 39.04 -34.49 12.19
C LEU A 1033 40.24 -35.17 11.51
N GLU A 1034 40.40 -36.48 11.64
CA GLU A 1034 41.44 -37.23 10.93
C GLU A 1034 41.17 -37.31 9.42
N GLU A 1035 39.92 -37.51 9.01
CA GLU A 1035 39.52 -37.46 7.60
C GLU A 1035 39.82 -36.08 6.98
N LEU A 1036 39.50 -35.00 7.69
CA LEU A 1036 39.90 -33.65 7.29
C LEU A 1036 41.42 -33.49 7.13
N ARG A 1037 42.19 -34.10 8.03
CA ARG A 1037 43.66 -34.07 7.93
C ARG A 1037 44.10 -34.73 6.63
N GLU A 1038 43.57 -35.91 6.33
CA GLU A 1038 43.93 -36.64 5.11
C GLU A 1038 43.54 -35.87 3.85
N MET A 1039 42.33 -35.30 3.82
CA MET A 1039 41.87 -34.45 2.72
C MET A 1039 42.70 -33.17 2.56
N ALA A 1040 43.09 -32.53 3.66
CA ALA A 1040 43.92 -31.33 3.63
C ALA A 1040 45.39 -31.63 3.23
N ILE A 1041 45.83 -32.87 3.45
CA ILE A 1041 47.11 -33.36 2.97
C ILE A 1041 47.03 -33.69 1.49
N ALA A 1042 45.97 -34.36 1.02
CA ALA A 1042 45.78 -34.69 -0.40
C ALA A 1042 45.75 -33.43 -1.28
#